data_AF-A0A973R2D7-F1
#
_entry.id   AF-A0A973R2D7-F1
#
_cell.length_a   1.000
_cell.length_b   1.000
_cell.length_c   1.000
_cell.angle_alpha   90.00
_cell.angle_beta   90.00
_cell.angle_gamma   90.00
#
_symmetry.space_group_name_H-M   'P 1'
#
loop_
_entity.id
_entity.type
_entity.pdbx_description
1 polymer ?
#
loop_
_entity_poly.entity_id
_entity_poly.type
_entity_poly.pdbx_seq_one_letter_code
_entity_poly.pdbx_strand_id
1 'polypeptide(L)'
;MSSSTPHDRPPHESDRLTTAAHKNAPHTAPDDLTAVPHGRPSRAAASRRRITAAAIISILTAAATAGIATAPAHATAQGGNGLIVFQTPVGTTFGIAVARPDGSGYHPLQLRGPGMASPPLLINPAVSPDGTRIAFAESGGSGSVWTVGVDGSHLTRVSTPPPGASDAGPSWSPDGSRVFFARGSGVSGQATSQILSAWADGSGGTAPLFPAPTGFFDSTPDVGPDGSVAFTRSDGTGLAVYLRAPNGNTTLFAADATNPSFNPQGTLIAYDAPVPFAGRGIFYKPVNGGSDTFILGTGYGTAPSWSPDGFKIVYRDATPNAGVHLKVVEVNSDTITTVATGAQIGTIETDPSWQPVRNVAVDRMGGADRIDTAVDASRLGYNDAGTGGRQAGGAVITRSDSFADALAGSALAAKLHAPLLLTDTHSLDDRVAAELKRVLKPGAQVTLLGGTDVMSQKVADQVAALNFTTRRLQGPDRYATATAIANAISPNPARVLVATGNNFPDALAAGAAAGAGDAVGKDTVVLLSNDRTLPSSTSAYLNAHSAANVDLFGIGDQGVAALRTMFPAGRVGTAAGVDRFATAAAVARTFFSGPTTPHSVGVAVAYNWPDALSGGALLGAHTAPLLLADGSQLPAVEGDYVANTSASVDEVLVFGDTGVVPTAAAAAVGDRAGLPGLRDYFVNRKAPSLP
;
A
#
# COMPACT_ATOMS: atom_id res chain seq x y z
N MET A 1 15.18 -35.48 53.14
CA MET A 1 15.37 -35.05 54.55
C MET A 1 14.27 -34.03 54.88
N SER A 2 13.45 -34.34 55.91
CA SER A 2 12.61 -33.44 56.75
C SER A 2 11.70 -32.41 56.06
N SER A 3 10.38 -32.65 55.98
CA SER A 3 9.29 -32.25 56.93
C SER A 3 8.73 -30.84 56.64
N SER A 4 7.44 -30.51 56.63
CA SER A 4 6.20 -31.06 57.23
C SER A 4 4.95 -30.50 56.51
N THR A 5 3.87 -31.29 56.43
CA THR A 5 2.46 -30.99 56.05
C THR A 5 1.64 -30.60 57.33
N PRO A 6 0.28 -30.53 57.40
CA PRO A 6 -0.85 -30.66 56.44
C PRO A 6 -1.98 -29.58 56.62
N HIS A 7 -2.99 -29.46 55.76
CA HIS A 7 -4.39 -29.99 55.87
C HIS A 7 -5.26 -29.17 54.89
N ASP A 8 -6.37 -29.59 54.28
CA ASP A 8 -7.09 -30.84 54.23
C ASP A 8 -7.97 -30.90 52.96
N ARG A 9 -8.37 -32.13 52.63
CA ARG A 9 -9.09 -32.66 51.45
C ARG A 9 -10.62 -32.81 51.75
N PRO A 10 -11.47 -33.55 50.99
CA PRO A 10 -11.81 -33.54 49.55
C PRO A 10 -13.36 -33.77 49.29
N PRO A 11 -13.87 -34.54 48.28
CA PRO A 11 -14.90 -34.11 47.32
C PRO A 11 -16.24 -34.88 47.50
N HIS A 12 -17.21 -34.78 46.56
CA HIS A 12 -18.01 -35.94 46.12
C HIS A 12 -18.78 -35.71 44.80
N GLU A 13 -19.01 -36.85 44.16
CA GLU A 13 -19.47 -37.19 42.81
C GLU A 13 -20.99 -37.10 42.53
N SER A 14 -21.27 -37.02 41.21
CA SER A 14 -22.23 -37.85 40.43
C SER A 14 -23.74 -37.53 40.32
N ASP A 15 -24.13 -37.51 39.03
CA ASP A 15 -25.24 -38.25 38.39
C ASP A 15 -26.70 -37.72 38.28
N ARG A 16 -27.12 -37.71 37.00
CA ARG A 16 -28.41 -38.16 36.40
C ARG A 16 -29.59 -37.19 36.16
N LEU A 17 -29.78 -36.92 34.86
CA LEU A 17 -30.90 -37.32 33.98
C LEU A 17 -32.37 -36.88 34.27
N THR A 18 -32.99 -36.36 33.19
CA THR A 18 -34.38 -36.55 32.66
C THR A 18 -35.45 -35.43 32.72
N THR A 19 -35.89 -35.08 31.49
CA THR A 19 -37.27 -34.89 30.95
C THR A 19 -38.21 -33.76 31.39
N ALA A 20 -38.40 -32.82 30.45
CA ALA A 20 -39.62 -32.54 29.67
C ALA A 20 -41.02 -32.37 30.33
N ALA A 21 -41.60 -31.19 30.02
CA ALA A 21 -42.92 -30.93 29.43
C ALA A 21 -44.13 -30.48 30.28
N HIS A 22 -44.95 -29.63 29.61
CA HIS A 22 -46.35 -29.22 29.83
C HIS A 22 -46.59 -27.93 30.65
N LYS A 23 -47.00 -26.82 30.02
CA LYS A 23 -48.33 -26.41 29.46
C LYS A 23 -49.22 -25.74 30.53
N ASN A 24 -49.51 -24.45 30.33
CA ASN A 24 -50.86 -23.87 30.14
C ASN A 24 -50.93 -22.38 30.51
N ALA A 25 -51.42 -21.58 29.56
CA ALA A 25 -52.08 -20.29 29.82
C ALA A 25 -53.51 -20.54 30.34
N PRO A 26 -54.23 -19.50 30.79
CA PRO A 26 -55.20 -18.88 29.86
C PRO A 26 -55.43 -17.37 30.00
N HIS A 27 -56.04 -16.84 28.94
CA HIS A 27 -56.68 -15.52 28.75
C HIS A 27 -57.85 -15.25 29.70
N THR A 28 -58.18 -13.96 29.92
CA THR A 28 -59.49 -13.31 29.59
C THR A 28 -59.53 -11.84 30.04
N ALA A 29 -59.98 -10.93 29.15
CA ALA A 29 -60.59 -9.61 29.47
C ALA A 29 -62.13 -9.81 29.68
N PRO A 30 -63.04 -8.84 29.98
CA PRO A 30 -63.18 -7.52 29.29
C PRO A 30 -63.89 -6.37 30.07
N ASP A 31 -64.30 -5.31 29.33
CA ASP A 31 -65.42 -4.36 29.54
C ASP A 31 -65.31 -3.25 30.62
N ASP A 32 -65.88 -2.03 30.53
CA ASP A 32 -66.69 -1.34 29.51
C ASP A 32 -66.74 0.19 29.76
N LEU A 33 -66.99 0.92 28.65
CA LEU A 33 -67.78 2.15 28.41
C LEU A 33 -68.04 3.25 29.47
N THR A 34 -67.92 4.50 29.01
CA THR A 34 -69.00 5.52 28.77
C THR A 34 -68.41 6.95 28.93
N ALA A 35 -68.89 8.06 28.36
CA ALA A 35 -69.73 8.46 27.22
C ALA A 35 -69.90 10.00 27.41
N VAL A 36 -69.62 10.85 26.41
CA VAL A 36 -70.64 11.66 25.68
C VAL A 36 -70.54 13.20 25.93
N PRO A 37 -70.95 14.04 24.93
CA PRO A 37 -70.34 15.34 24.57
C PRO A 37 -71.38 16.49 24.47
N HIS A 38 -71.07 17.58 23.73
CA HIS A 38 -71.94 18.50 22.93
C HIS A 38 -71.35 19.95 22.92
N GLY A 39 -71.38 20.79 21.88
CA GLY A 39 -71.92 20.71 20.52
C GLY A 39 -71.68 22.00 19.68
N ARG A 40 -71.67 21.82 18.34
CA ARG A 40 -72.13 22.64 17.19
C ARG A 40 -71.69 24.12 16.92
N PRO A 41 -71.77 24.59 15.63
CA PRO A 41 -70.77 25.49 15.02
C PRO A 41 -71.31 26.82 14.42
N SER A 42 -70.42 27.75 14.05
CA SER A 42 -70.73 28.81 13.06
C SER A 42 -69.51 29.47 12.38
N ARG A 43 -69.52 29.44 11.03
CA ARG A 43 -69.09 30.39 9.97
C ARG A 43 -67.82 31.28 10.09
N ALA A 44 -66.87 30.97 9.19
CA ALA A 44 -66.14 31.81 8.21
C ALA A 44 -65.73 33.29 8.53
N ALA A 45 -64.41 33.55 8.51
CA ALA A 45 -63.77 34.64 7.75
C ALA A 45 -62.23 34.48 7.77
N ALA A 46 -61.59 34.84 6.66
CA ALA A 46 -60.15 34.69 6.41
C ALA A 46 -59.30 35.80 7.06
N SER A 47 -58.11 35.46 7.58
CA SER A 47 -56.82 35.97 7.08
C SER A 47 -55.65 35.67 8.04
N ARG A 48 -54.55 35.19 7.43
CA ARG A 48 -53.13 35.32 7.78
C ARG A 48 -52.70 35.07 9.24
N ARG A 49 -51.94 33.98 9.43
CA ARG A 49 -50.63 34.00 10.12
C ARG A 49 -49.85 32.71 9.87
N ARG A 50 -48.52 32.85 9.93
CA ARG A 50 -47.49 31.80 9.93
C ARG A 50 -47.80 30.72 10.99
N ILE A 51 -47.37 29.47 10.73
CA ILE A 51 -46.70 28.53 11.65
C ILE A 51 -46.69 27.12 11.01
N THR A 52 -45.49 26.58 10.86
CA THR A 52 -45.03 25.26 11.32
C THR A 52 -45.97 24.03 11.24
N ALA A 53 -45.52 23.07 10.42
CA ALA A 53 -45.54 21.59 10.54
C ALA A 53 -46.84 20.79 10.82
N ALA A 54 -46.97 19.75 9.98
CA ALA A 54 -47.53 18.39 10.22
C ALA A 54 -49.02 18.08 9.92
N ALA A 55 -49.18 17.36 8.79
CA ALA A 55 -49.97 16.13 8.56
C ALA A 55 -51.52 16.12 8.66
N ILE A 56 -52.19 15.82 7.53
CA ILE A 56 -53.32 14.87 7.46
C ILE A 56 -53.23 14.02 6.18
N ILE A 57 -53.32 12.72 6.39
CA ILE A 57 -53.31 11.59 5.44
C ILE A 57 -54.68 11.48 4.74
N SER A 58 -54.68 11.17 3.44
CA SER A 58 -55.76 10.38 2.82
C SER A 58 -55.19 9.50 1.71
N ILE A 59 -55.54 8.24 1.79
CA ILE A 59 -54.94 7.05 1.21
C ILE A 59 -55.33 6.90 -0.26
N LEU A 60 -54.32 6.68 -1.11
CA LEU A 60 -54.47 5.91 -2.35
C LEU A 60 -53.20 5.07 -2.51
N THR A 61 -53.33 3.80 -2.16
CA THR A 61 -52.33 2.74 -2.31
C THR A 61 -52.10 2.42 -3.78
N ALA A 62 -50.91 2.70 -4.29
CA ALA A 62 -50.27 1.92 -5.36
C ALA A 62 -48.76 2.19 -5.37
N ALA A 63 -47.99 1.18 -4.97
CA ALA A 63 -46.61 0.88 -5.39
C ALA A 63 -45.55 2.01 -5.37
N ALA A 64 -44.81 2.12 -4.27
CA ALA A 64 -43.36 2.35 -4.28
C ALA A 64 -42.78 2.25 -2.86
N THR A 65 -42.60 1.03 -2.35
CA THR A 65 -41.54 0.78 -1.36
C THR A 65 -40.21 0.77 -2.11
N ALA A 66 -39.74 1.96 -2.49
CA ALA A 66 -38.32 2.18 -2.76
C ALA A 66 -37.70 2.48 -1.40
N GLY A 67 -36.85 1.55 -0.94
CA GLY A 67 -36.27 1.55 0.38
C GLY A 67 -35.61 2.89 0.70
N ILE A 68 -35.82 3.34 1.94
CA ILE A 68 -34.82 4.16 2.60
C ILE A 68 -33.57 3.28 2.62
N ALA A 69 -32.69 3.49 1.64
CA ALA A 69 -31.33 3.01 1.70
C ALA A 69 -30.71 3.77 2.87
N THR A 70 -30.83 3.21 4.07
CA THR A 70 -29.83 3.47 5.10
C THR A 70 -28.51 3.13 4.44
N ALA A 71 -27.71 4.15 4.11
CA ALA A 71 -26.34 3.94 3.70
C ALA A 71 -25.74 2.92 4.69
N PRO A 72 -25.11 1.83 4.21
CA PRO A 72 -24.49 0.91 5.12
C PRO A 72 -23.57 1.75 6.00
N ALA A 73 -23.70 1.59 7.32
CA ALA A 73 -22.75 2.18 8.24
C ALA A 73 -21.37 1.73 7.74
N HIS A 74 -20.58 2.69 7.23
CA HIS A 74 -19.19 2.44 6.90
C HIS A 74 -18.58 1.96 8.20
N ALA A 75 -18.17 0.69 8.25
CA ALA A 75 -17.22 0.28 9.26
C ALA A 75 -16.04 1.24 9.10
N THR A 76 -15.84 2.11 10.09
CA THR A 76 -14.71 3.02 10.13
C THR A 76 -13.47 2.15 10.12
N ALA A 77 -12.88 1.94 8.95
CA ALA A 77 -11.52 1.47 8.82
C ALA A 77 -10.66 2.54 9.49
N GLN A 78 -10.35 2.33 10.77
CA GLN A 78 -9.34 3.09 11.49
C GLN A 78 -8.04 2.94 10.68
N GLY A 79 -7.66 4.01 9.96
CA GLY A 79 -6.43 4.05 9.16
C GLY A 79 -6.55 4.01 7.63
N GLY A 80 -7.74 4.11 7.02
CA GLY A 80 -7.94 3.90 5.57
C GLY A 80 -7.52 5.02 4.58
N ASN A 81 -6.73 6.03 4.97
CA ASN A 81 -6.38 7.16 4.09
C ASN A 81 -4.85 7.33 3.93
N GLY A 82 -4.06 6.25 3.96
CA GLY A 82 -2.59 6.34 3.88
C GLY A 82 -1.96 6.99 5.13
N LEU A 83 -0.67 7.29 5.05
CA LEU A 83 0.09 7.97 6.10
C LEU A 83 -0.05 9.50 6.03
N ILE A 84 0.17 10.15 7.17
CA ILE A 84 0.44 11.58 7.28
C ILE A 84 1.90 11.71 7.68
N VAL A 85 2.66 12.49 6.93
CA VAL A 85 4.03 12.85 7.23
C VAL A 85 4.07 14.28 7.74
N PHE A 86 4.82 14.52 8.81
CA PHE A 86 4.81 15.81 9.49
C PHE A 86 6.12 16.05 10.23
N GLN A 87 6.37 17.31 10.55
CA GLN A 87 7.46 17.71 11.42
C GLN A 87 7.11 17.43 12.88
N THR A 88 8.03 16.83 13.64
CA THR A 88 7.84 16.47 15.06
C THR A 88 9.07 16.84 15.91
N PRO A 89 8.95 17.11 17.22
CA PRO A 89 10.11 17.29 18.08
C PRO A 89 10.96 16.01 18.19
N VAL A 90 12.27 16.14 18.03
CA VAL A 90 13.26 15.06 18.23
C VAL A 90 14.42 15.60 19.06
N GLY A 91 14.49 15.21 20.33
CA GLY A 91 15.49 15.75 21.26
C GLY A 91 15.27 17.25 21.48
N THR A 92 16.26 18.07 21.12
CA THR A 92 16.20 19.55 21.24
C THR A 92 15.91 20.26 19.91
N THR A 93 15.60 19.50 18.85
CA THR A 93 15.34 20.01 17.49
C THR A 93 14.05 19.40 16.94
N PHE A 94 13.80 19.57 15.64
CA PHE A 94 12.70 18.92 14.93
C PHE A 94 13.21 17.94 13.88
N GLY A 95 12.54 16.79 13.81
CA GLY A 95 12.70 15.78 12.77
C GLY A 95 11.40 15.57 12.00
N ILE A 96 11.38 14.53 11.18
CA ILE A 96 10.18 14.12 10.42
C ILE A 96 9.64 12.83 11.04
N ALA A 97 8.32 12.73 11.17
CA ALA A 97 7.63 11.52 11.55
C ALA A 97 6.53 11.16 10.57
N VAL A 98 6.11 9.90 10.64
CA VAL A 98 4.95 9.37 9.93
C VAL A 98 3.94 8.84 10.95
N ALA A 99 2.64 8.98 10.68
CA ALA A 99 1.57 8.35 11.46
C ALA A 99 0.34 8.14 10.58
N ARG A 100 -0.60 7.29 11.02
CA ARG A 100 -1.93 7.23 10.44
C ARG A 100 -2.80 8.40 10.88
N PRO A 101 -3.94 8.67 10.22
CA PRO A 101 -4.85 9.74 10.62
C PRO A 101 -5.44 9.59 12.02
N ASP A 102 -5.50 8.36 12.54
CA ASP A 102 -5.88 8.06 13.93
C ASP A 102 -4.72 8.19 14.92
N GLY A 103 -3.51 8.50 14.45
CA GLY A 103 -2.27 8.59 15.23
C GLY A 103 -1.53 7.26 15.41
N SER A 104 -2.13 6.13 15.03
CA SER A 104 -1.47 4.82 15.13
C SER A 104 -0.29 4.71 14.14
N GLY A 105 0.67 3.85 14.45
CA GLY A 105 1.88 3.71 13.61
C GLY A 105 2.80 4.93 13.64
N TYR A 106 2.66 5.82 14.62
CA TYR A 106 3.58 6.93 14.84
C TYR A 106 5.03 6.46 14.92
N HIS A 107 5.87 6.97 14.03
CA HIS A 107 7.29 6.63 13.96
C HIS A 107 8.14 7.83 13.51
N PRO A 108 8.99 8.39 14.39
CA PRO A 108 9.95 9.41 14.00
C PRO A 108 11.12 8.81 13.21
N LEU A 109 11.45 9.40 12.07
CA LEU A 109 12.52 8.97 11.19
C LEU A 109 13.89 9.46 11.70
N GLN A 110 14.86 8.54 11.77
CA GLN A 110 16.23 8.85 12.17
C GLN A 110 17.07 9.23 10.94
N LEU A 111 17.03 10.51 10.57
CA LEU A 111 17.68 11.01 9.35
C LEU A 111 18.99 11.72 9.65
N ARG A 112 20.06 11.32 8.95
CA ARG A 112 21.40 11.91 9.01
C ARG A 112 22.04 11.85 7.62
N GLY A 113 22.29 13.03 7.04
CA GLY A 113 22.93 13.18 5.75
C GLY A 113 24.22 14.01 5.82
N PRO A 114 25.13 13.86 4.86
CA PRO A 114 26.33 14.70 4.77
C PRO A 114 26.02 16.19 4.74
N GLY A 115 26.64 16.96 5.63
CA GLY A 115 26.49 18.42 5.70
C GLY A 115 25.24 18.92 6.42
N MET A 116 24.39 18.03 6.95
CA MET A 116 23.31 18.43 7.86
C MET A 116 23.88 18.92 9.21
N ALA A 117 23.15 19.79 9.89
CA ALA A 117 23.45 20.18 11.27
C ALA A 117 23.37 18.97 12.23
N SER A 118 24.04 19.08 13.38
CA SER A 118 24.03 18.05 14.43
C SER A 118 23.59 18.63 15.78
N PRO A 119 22.34 18.38 16.23
CA PRO A 119 21.30 17.62 15.53
C PRO A 119 20.64 18.44 14.39
N PRO A 120 20.06 17.79 13.37
CA PRO A 120 19.47 18.47 12.22
C PRO A 120 18.11 19.07 12.56
N LEU A 121 17.74 20.16 11.89
CA LEU A 121 16.41 20.74 11.94
C LEU A 121 15.70 20.47 10.61
N LEU A 122 14.77 19.52 10.61
CA LEU A 122 14.05 19.09 9.41
C LEU A 122 12.66 19.73 9.37
N ILE A 123 12.29 20.28 8.22
CA ILE A 123 11.06 21.07 8.05
C ILE A 123 10.37 20.75 6.72
N ASN A 124 9.08 21.12 6.64
CA ASN A 124 8.27 21.06 5.43
C ASN A 124 8.34 19.70 4.68
N PRO A 125 7.95 18.57 5.30
CA PRO A 125 7.89 17.31 4.57
C PRO A 125 6.77 17.32 3.53
N ALA A 126 7.01 16.67 2.39
CA ALA A 126 6.04 16.46 1.32
C ALA A 126 6.15 15.04 0.78
N VAL A 127 5.04 14.31 0.78
CA VAL A 127 4.97 12.93 0.28
C VAL A 127 4.90 12.92 -1.24
N SER A 128 5.62 11.99 -1.87
CA SER A 128 5.60 11.82 -3.33
C SER A 128 4.24 11.32 -3.84
N PRO A 129 3.89 11.52 -5.13
CA PRO A 129 2.61 11.10 -5.68
C PRO A 129 2.39 9.58 -5.65
N ASP A 130 3.48 8.81 -5.67
CA ASP A 130 3.51 7.35 -5.52
C ASP A 130 3.62 6.91 -4.04
N GLY A 131 3.69 7.87 -3.11
CA GLY A 131 3.72 7.68 -1.65
C GLY A 131 4.95 6.98 -1.10
N THR A 132 5.94 6.67 -1.95
CA THR A 132 7.11 5.89 -1.57
C THR A 132 8.22 6.73 -0.95
N ARG A 133 8.21 8.05 -1.20
CA ARG A 133 9.26 8.98 -0.79
C ARG A 133 8.69 10.20 -0.09
N ILE A 134 9.54 10.80 0.73
CA ILE A 134 9.31 12.06 1.41
C ILE A 134 10.39 13.01 0.95
N ALA A 135 10.01 14.16 0.40
CA ALA A 135 10.89 15.31 0.23
C ALA A 135 10.80 16.17 1.51
N PHE A 136 11.92 16.71 1.98
CA PHE A 136 11.95 17.62 3.13
C PHE A 136 13.12 18.57 3.02
N ALA A 137 13.07 19.70 3.73
CA ALA A 137 14.17 20.65 3.81
C ALA A 137 14.92 20.53 5.14
N GLU A 138 16.22 20.78 5.12
CA GLU A 138 17.03 20.91 6.32
C GLU A 138 17.44 22.37 6.53
N SER A 139 17.10 22.90 7.71
CA SER A 139 17.40 24.27 8.13
C SER A 139 18.57 24.27 9.11
N GLY A 140 19.47 25.24 9.01
CA GLY A 140 20.60 25.43 9.94
C GLY A 140 21.92 24.74 9.55
N GLY A 141 21.92 23.77 8.65
CA GLY A 141 23.13 23.13 8.11
C GLY A 141 23.30 23.34 6.61
N SER A 142 23.04 22.28 5.84
CA SER A 142 23.11 22.22 4.39
C SER A 142 22.17 23.20 3.68
N GLY A 143 21.08 23.61 4.34
CA GLY A 143 20.06 24.47 3.76
C GLY A 143 19.33 23.82 2.59
N SER A 144 19.47 22.51 2.39
CA SER A 144 19.10 21.81 1.15
C SER A 144 17.78 21.06 1.27
N VAL A 145 17.20 20.74 0.12
CA VAL A 145 16.15 19.74 0.02
C VAL A 145 16.76 18.36 -0.12
N TRP A 146 16.13 17.40 0.55
CA TRP A 146 16.47 15.99 0.57
C TRP A 146 15.24 15.16 0.25
N THR A 147 15.46 13.96 -0.29
CA THR A 147 14.43 12.93 -0.41
C THR A 147 14.85 11.69 0.36
N VAL A 148 13.88 10.99 0.93
CA VAL A 148 14.09 9.72 1.64
C VAL A 148 12.93 8.78 1.33
N GLY A 149 13.12 7.47 1.40
CA GLY A 149 12.02 6.51 1.42
C GLY A 149 11.10 6.78 2.62
N VAL A 150 9.80 6.48 2.48
CA VAL A 150 8.82 6.63 3.57
C VAL A 150 9.18 5.79 4.82
N ASP A 151 9.99 4.76 4.63
CA ASP A 151 10.58 3.91 5.69
C ASP A 151 11.88 4.46 6.29
N GLY A 152 12.35 5.63 5.84
CA GLY A 152 13.59 6.26 6.26
C GLY A 152 14.85 5.80 5.49
N SER A 153 14.72 4.90 4.51
CA SER A 153 15.85 4.40 3.71
C SER A 153 16.24 5.35 2.56
N HIS A 154 17.40 5.11 1.92
CA HIS A 154 17.81 5.79 0.68
C HIS A 154 17.82 7.33 0.70
N LEU A 155 18.27 7.92 1.82
CA LEU A 155 18.40 9.37 1.96
C LEU A 155 19.31 9.96 0.86
N THR A 156 18.77 10.90 0.09
CA THR A 156 19.40 11.52 -1.08
C THR A 156 19.29 13.04 -1.01
N ARG A 157 20.40 13.75 -1.24
CA ARG A 157 20.39 15.22 -1.34
C ARG A 157 19.99 15.62 -2.75
N VAL A 158 18.92 16.40 -2.90
CA VAL A 158 18.41 16.80 -4.23
C VAL A 158 18.80 18.22 -4.62
N SER A 159 19.25 19.04 -3.67
CA SER A 159 19.70 20.39 -3.95
C SER A 159 20.99 20.79 -3.22
N THR A 160 21.70 21.76 -3.79
CA THR A 160 22.91 22.37 -3.21
C THR A 160 22.81 23.89 -3.38
N PRO A 161 22.11 24.60 -2.47
CA PRO A 161 21.98 26.04 -2.57
C PRO A 161 23.35 26.73 -2.42
N PRO A 162 23.56 27.88 -3.08
CA PRO A 162 24.79 28.65 -2.92
C PRO A 162 24.92 29.19 -1.49
N PRO A 163 26.13 29.58 -1.04
CA PRO A 163 26.35 30.14 0.29
C PRO A 163 25.39 31.30 0.60
N GLY A 164 24.74 31.22 1.77
CA GLY A 164 23.75 32.21 2.21
C GLY A 164 22.35 32.01 1.64
N ALA A 165 22.11 31.04 0.74
CA ALA A 165 20.77 30.66 0.32
C ALA A 165 20.28 29.39 1.04
N SER A 166 18.96 29.24 1.14
CA SER A 166 18.33 28.03 1.65
C SER A 166 17.14 27.63 0.79
N ASP A 167 16.96 26.34 0.62
CA ASP A 167 15.85 25.72 -0.09
C ASP A 167 14.82 25.19 0.92
N ALA A 168 13.54 25.47 0.70
CA ALA A 168 12.46 25.12 1.61
C ALA A 168 11.13 24.88 0.87
N GLY A 169 10.14 24.33 1.59
CA GLY A 169 8.80 24.05 1.06
C GLY A 169 8.80 23.16 -0.19
N PRO A 170 9.36 21.93 -0.13
CA PRO A 170 9.36 21.03 -1.26
C PRO A 170 7.95 20.53 -1.61
N SER A 171 7.72 20.26 -2.89
CA SER A 171 6.58 19.49 -3.42
C SER A 171 7.00 18.68 -4.64
N TRP A 172 6.11 17.86 -5.18
CA TRP A 172 6.46 16.90 -6.22
C TRP A 172 5.79 17.20 -7.56
N SER A 173 6.50 16.90 -8.64
CA SER A 173 5.87 16.69 -9.95
C SER A 173 4.87 15.53 -9.91
N PRO A 174 3.78 15.54 -10.71
CA PRO A 174 2.76 14.48 -10.69
C PRO A 174 3.30 13.07 -11.00
N ASP A 175 4.38 12.98 -11.76
CA ASP A 175 5.05 11.71 -12.09
C ASP A 175 6.10 11.28 -11.04
N GLY A 176 6.33 12.09 -10.01
CA GLY A 176 7.31 11.83 -8.95
C GLY A 176 8.78 11.92 -9.39
N SER A 177 9.08 12.31 -10.63
CA SER A 177 10.45 12.36 -11.14
C SER A 177 11.23 13.58 -10.64
N ARG A 178 10.52 14.65 -10.27
CA ARG A 178 11.08 15.94 -9.85
C ARG A 178 10.50 16.42 -8.53
N VAL A 179 11.33 17.16 -7.80
CA VAL A 179 10.97 17.93 -6.62
C VAL A 179 11.03 19.42 -6.96
N PHE A 180 9.99 20.15 -6.59
CA PHE A 180 9.92 21.60 -6.68
C PHE A 180 10.11 22.21 -5.30
N PHE A 181 10.76 23.35 -5.19
CA PHE A 181 11.01 23.99 -3.89
C PHE A 181 11.33 25.47 -4.08
N ALA A 182 11.16 26.25 -3.01
CA ALA A 182 11.51 27.65 -3.00
C ALA A 182 12.96 27.84 -2.55
N ARG A 183 13.76 28.61 -3.29
CA ARG A 183 15.09 29.07 -2.84
C ARG A 183 15.02 30.52 -2.43
N GLY A 184 15.30 30.81 -1.16
CA GLY A 184 15.48 32.16 -0.66
C GLY A 184 16.95 32.58 -0.70
N SER A 185 17.24 33.81 -1.13
CA SER A 185 18.58 34.42 -1.03
C SER A 185 18.75 35.15 0.33
N GLY A 186 19.77 34.77 1.11
CA GLY A 186 20.13 35.47 2.36
C GLY A 186 20.99 36.72 2.15
N VAL A 187 21.05 37.26 0.92
CA VAL A 187 21.79 38.48 0.59
C VAL A 187 20.90 39.69 0.85
N SER A 188 21.29 40.53 1.81
CA SER A 188 20.58 41.77 2.13
C SER A 188 20.48 42.68 0.91
N GLY A 189 19.26 43.11 0.56
CA GLY A 189 18.99 43.99 -0.59
C GLY A 189 18.67 43.28 -1.92
N GLN A 190 18.74 41.94 -1.98
CA GLN A 190 18.33 41.13 -3.14
C GLN A 190 17.45 39.93 -2.78
N ALA A 191 16.77 40.00 -1.62
CA ALA A 191 15.87 38.93 -1.18
C ALA A 191 14.83 38.68 -2.28
N THR A 192 14.97 37.55 -2.97
CA THR A 192 14.04 37.04 -3.96
C THR A 192 13.86 35.56 -3.62
N SER A 193 12.62 35.08 -3.70
CA SER A 193 12.33 33.65 -3.58
C SER A 193 11.79 33.16 -4.90
N GLN A 194 12.43 32.15 -5.48
CA GLN A 194 12.01 31.55 -6.74
C GLN A 194 11.76 30.06 -6.54
N ILE A 195 10.72 29.55 -7.21
CA ILE A 195 10.45 28.11 -7.28
C ILE A 195 11.39 27.49 -8.31
N LEU A 196 12.21 26.55 -7.84
CA LEU A 196 13.10 25.72 -8.65
C LEU A 196 12.55 24.30 -8.75
N SER A 197 13.15 23.54 -9.67
CA SER A 197 12.98 22.12 -9.88
C SER A 197 14.35 21.43 -9.80
N ALA A 198 14.38 20.25 -9.20
CA ALA A 198 15.50 19.32 -9.25
C ALA A 198 14.98 17.90 -9.52
N TRP A 199 15.85 17.03 -10.04
CA TRP A 199 15.52 15.61 -10.12
C TRP A 199 15.49 14.99 -8.74
N ALA A 200 14.48 14.15 -8.49
CA ALA A 200 14.26 13.55 -7.18
C ALA A 200 15.33 12.52 -6.79
N ASP A 201 16.14 12.06 -7.73
CA ASP A 201 17.30 11.20 -7.50
C ASP A 201 18.60 11.99 -7.25
N GLY A 202 18.53 13.33 -7.25
CA GLY A 202 19.68 14.21 -7.08
C GLY A 202 20.54 14.38 -8.35
N SER A 203 20.14 13.81 -9.49
CA SER A 203 20.81 14.03 -10.77
C SER A 203 20.54 15.44 -11.31
N GLY A 204 21.38 15.93 -12.22
CA GLY A 204 21.04 17.09 -13.09
C GLY A 204 20.93 18.49 -12.46
N GLY A 205 21.19 18.69 -11.17
CA GLY A 205 21.21 20.01 -10.53
C GLY A 205 19.84 20.70 -10.41
N THR A 206 19.83 22.01 -10.14
CA THR A 206 18.60 22.80 -9.90
C THR A 206 18.36 23.85 -10.98
N ALA A 207 17.13 23.98 -11.49
CA ALA A 207 16.74 24.99 -12.48
C ALA A 207 15.40 25.65 -12.12
N PRO A 208 15.16 26.93 -12.49
CA PRO A 208 13.85 27.56 -12.28
C PRO A 208 12.70 26.74 -12.88
N LEU A 209 11.62 26.54 -12.14
CA LEU A 209 10.41 25.91 -12.67
C LEU A 209 9.70 26.84 -13.66
N PHE A 210 9.66 28.13 -13.32
CA PHE A 210 9.24 29.22 -14.19
C PHE A 210 9.89 30.55 -13.76
N PRO A 211 9.93 31.57 -14.63
CA PRO A 211 10.44 32.89 -14.27
C PRO A 211 9.59 33.53 -13.16
N ALA A 212 10.22 33.98 -12.07
CA ALA A 212 9.56 34.80 -11.06
C ALA A 212 9.64 36.29 -11.46
N PRO A 213 8.56 37.07 -11.36
CA PRO A 213 8.62 38.51 -11.59
C PRO A 213 9.53 39.19 -10.55
N THR A 214 10.23 40.26 -10.95
CA THR A 214 11.13 41.00 -10.06
C THR A 214 10.36 41.64 -8.90
N GLY A 215 10.89 41.52 -7.68
CA GLY A 215 10.27 42.09 -6.47
C GLY A 215 9.23 41.20 -5.78
N PHE A 216 9.02 39.98 -6.29
CA PHE A 216 8.11 39.00 -5.69
C PHE A 216 8.86 37.83 -5.05
N PHE A 217 8.19 37.18 -4.11
CA PHE A 217 8.67 36.02 -3.38
C PHE A 217 7.70 34.86 -3.56
N ASP A 218 8.11 33.86 -4.32
CA ASP A 218 7.30 32.66 -4.54
C ASP A 218 7.73 31.56 -3.56
N SER A 219 6.77 30.93 -2.90
CA SER A 219 6.99 29.87 -1.91
C SER A 219 5.83 28.86 -1.88
N THR A 220 6.05 27.76 -1.14
CA THR A 220 5.06 26.69 -0.88
C THR A 220 4.31 26.25 -2.15
N PRO A 221 5.01 25.81 -3.21
CA PRO A 221 4.36 25.29 -4.39
C PRO A 221 3.63 23.99 -4.05
N ASP A 222 2.44 23.80 -4.61
CA ASP A 222 1.78 22.51 -4.71
C ASP A 222 1.31 22.30 -6.15
N VAL A 223 1.35 21.05 -6.62
CA VAL A 223 1.15 20.74 -8.05
C VAL A 223 -0.02 19.80 -8.23
N GLY A 224 -0.99 20.27 -9.00
CA GLY A 224 -2.19 19.52 -9.34
C GLY A 224 -1.90 18.38 -10.33
N PRO A 225 -2.81 17.40 -10.44
CA PRO A 225 -2.65 16.24 -11.32
C PRO A 225 -2.57 16.60 -12.82
N ASP A 226 -3.05 17.78 -13.22
CA ASP A 226 -2.97 18.30 -14.58
C ASP A 226 -1.65 19.06 -14.87
N GLY A 227 -0.76 19.18 -13.88
CA GLY A 227 0.48 19.96 -13.95
C GLY A 227 0.30 21.45 -13.63
N SER A 228 -0.87 21.89 -13.20
CA SER A 228 -1.07 23.23 -12.63
C SER A 228 -0.28 23.40 -11.34
N VAL A 229 0.25 24.60 -11.08
CA VAL A 229 1.02 24.90 -9.86
C VAL A 229 0.31 25.99 -9.07
N ALA A 230 -0.14 25.66 -7.87
CA ALA A 230 -0.60 26.64 -6.89
C ALA A 230 0.59 27.02 -5.99
N PHE A 231 0.77 28.30 -5.69
CA PHE A 231 1.89 28.74 -4.87
C PHE A 231 1.56 30.02 -4.12
N THR A 232 2.25 30.24 -3.01
CA THR A 232 2.18 31.50 -2.27
C THR A 232 3.11 32.52 -2.93
N ARG A 233 2.61 33.72 -3.17
CA ARG A 233 3.41 34.86 -3.64
C ARG A 233 3.29 36.03 -2.68
N SER A 234 4.42 36.64 -2.34
CA SER A 234 4.48 37.94 -1.67
C SER A 234 5.03 39.01 -2.60
N ASP A 235 4.54 40.25 -2.45
CA ASP A 235 5.11 41.47 -3.05
C ASP A 235 5.83 42.37 -2.03
N GLY A 236 6.08 41.84 -0.81
CA GLY A 236 6.63 42.59 0.31
C GLY A 236 5.59 43.37 1.14
N THR A 237 4.33 43.44 0.70
CA THR A 237 3.24 44.12 1.43
C THR A 237 2.10 43.18 1.84
N GLY A 238 1.92 42.07 1.11
CA GLY A 238 0.94 41.03 1.43
C GLY A 238 1.36 39.65 0.95
N LEU A 239 0.51 38.66 1.24
CA LEU A 239 0.64 37.27 0.78
C LEU A 239 -0.63 36.87 0.05
N ALA A 240 -0.50 36.11 -1.03
CA ALA A 240 -1.64 35.59 -1.77
C ALA A 240 -1.30 34.25 -2.44
N VAL A 241 -2.31 33.42 -2.64
CA VAL A 241 -2.20 32.22 -3.45
C VAL A 241 -2.40 32.58 -4.92
N TYR A 242 -1.47 32.17 -5.76
CA TYR A 242 -1.56 32.24 -7.21
C TYR A 242 -1.68 30.83 -7.79
N LEU A 243 -2.39 30.73 -8.91
CA LEU A 243 -2.53 29.52 -9.69
C LEU A 243 -1.87 29.73 -11.06
N ARG A 244 -0.91 28.88 -11.40
CA ARG A 244 -0.30 28.80 -12.72
C ARG A 244 -0.83 27.57 -13.46
N ALA A 245 -1.62 27.78 -14.49
CA ALA A 245 -2.16 26.71 -15.32
C ALA A 245 -1.07 26.02 -16.17
N PRO A 246 -1.33 24.84 -16.75
CA PRO A 246 -0.33 24.08 -17.51
C PRO A 246 0.13 24.82 -18.78
N ASN A 247 -0.74 25.66 -19.33
CA ASN A 247 -0.43 26.55 -20.46
C ASN A 247 0.51 27.72 -20.10
N GLY A 248 0.84 27.88 -18.81
CA GLY A 248 1.76 28.88 -18.30
C GLY A 248 1.13 30.17 -17.77
N ASN A 249 -0.17 30.36 -17.95
CA ASN A 249 -0.87 31.54 -17.43
C ASN A 249 -0.91 31.51 -15.90
N THR A 250 -0.56 32.63 -15.27
CA THR A 250 -0.55 32.79 -13.82
C THR A 250 -1.61 33.80 -13.41
N THR A 251 -2.53 33.41 -12.54
CA THR A 251 -3.64 34.24 -12.06
C THR A 251 -3.69 34.26 -10.54
N LEU A 252 -4.11 35.38 -9.96
CA LEU A 252 -4.44 35.46 -8.54
C LEU A 252 -5.57 34.47 -8.25
N PHE A 253 -5.34 33.54 -7.32
CA PHE A 253 -6.33 32.55 -6.92
C PHE A 253 -7.07 33.01 -5.66
N ALA A 254 -6.35 33.31 -4.58
CA ALA A 254 -6.93 33.80 -3.32
C ALA A 254 -6.07 34.90 -2.71
N ALA A 255 -6.69 36.03 -2.36
CA ALA A 255 -6.03 37.15 -1.69
C ALA A 255 -5.89 36.87 -0.19
N ASP A 256 -4.82 37.38 0.43
CA ASP A 256 -4.52 37.20 1.86
C ASP A 256 -4.48 35.73 2.31
N ALA A 257 -4.00 34.86 1.41
CA ALA A 257 -4.01 33.40 1.57
C ALA A 257 -2.61 32.82 1.40
N THR A 258 -2.35 31.68 2.06
CA THR A 258 -1.07 30.94 1.99
C THR A 258 -1.26 29.43 2.05
N ASN A 259 -0.19 28.68 1.78
CA ASN A 259 -0.11 27.22 1.89
C ASN A 259 -1.20 26.49 1.09
N PRO A 260 -1.22 26.67 -0.25
CA PRO A 260 -2.20 25.99 -1.07
C PRO A 260 -1.96 24.48 -1.10
N SER A 261 -3.05 23.70 -1.16
CA SER A 261 -3.03 22.26 -1.39
C SER A 261 -4.17 21.86 -2.33
N PHE A 262 -3.85 21.20 -3.44
CA PHE A 262 -4.82 20.59 -4.36
C PHE A 262 -5.47 19.38 -3.72
N ASN A 263 -6.77 19.20 -3.99
CA ASN A 263 -7.41 17.92 -3.75
C ASN A 263 -6.92 16.89 -4.79
N PRO A 264 -7.10 15.57 -4.53
CA PRO A 264 -6.58 14.51 -5.39
C PRO A 264 -7.07 14.57 -6.84
N GLN A 265 -8.27 15.10 -7.05
CA GLN A 265 -8.87 15.26 -8.37
C GLN A 265 -8.44 16.54 -9.12
N GLY A 266 -7.70 17.44 -8.46
CA GLY A 266 -7.29 18.73 -9.04
C GLY A 266 -8.45 19.72 -9.26
N THR A 267 -9.60 19.50 -8.62
CA THR A 267 -10.81 20.31 -8.79
C THR A 267 -10.95 21.39 -7.73
N LEU A 268 -10.33 21.22 -6.55
CA LEU A 268 -10.36 22.14 -5.42
C LEU A 268 -8.93 22.46 -4.97
N ILE A 269 -8.74 23.66 -4.44
CA ILE A 269 -7.53 24.03 -3.69
C ILE A 269 -7.96 24.47 -2.30
N ALA A 270 -7.40 23.83 -1.28
CA ALA A 270 -7.45 24.30 0.11
C ALA A 270 -6.29 25.23 0.38
N TYR A 271 -6.46 26.17 1.30
CA TYR A 271 -5.45 27.12 1.73
C TYR A 271 -5.83 27.66 3.11
N ASP A 272 -4.91 28.31 3.79
CA ASP A 272 -5.24 29.05 5.01
C ASP A 272 -5.34 30.56 4.73
N ALA A 273 -6.27 31.23 5.41
CA ALA A 273 -6.52 32.67 5.29
C ALA A 273 -7.03 33.26 6.62
N PRO A 274 -6.93 34.59 6.85
CA PRO A 274 -7.36 35.21 8.10
C PRO A 274 -8.84 35.02 8.39
N VAL A 275 -9.13 34.75 9.67
CA VAL A 275 -10.49 34.68 10.21
C VAL A 275 -10.64 35.65 11.37
N PRO A 276 -11.74 36.44 11.43
CA PRO A 276 -11.96 37.35 12.54
C PRO A 276 -11.86 36.63 13.90
N PHE A 277 -11.09 37.20 14.83
CA PHE A 277 -10.93 36.73 16.21
C PHE A 277 -10.28 35.34 16.41
N ALA A 278 -9.88 34.64 15.33
CA ALA A 278 -9.28 33.29 15.42
C ALA A 278 -7.98 33.15 14.59
N GLY A 279 -7.32 34.26 14.26
CA GLY A 279 -6.05 34.24 13.52
C GLY A 279 -6.23 33.85 12.06
N ARG A 280 -5.97 32.58 11.73
CA ARG A 280 -6.12 32.00 10.38
C ARG A 280 -7.01 30.75 10.45
N GLY A 281 -7.67 30.39 9.37
CA GLY A 281 -8.49 29.19 9.29
C GLY A 281 -8.41 28.54 7.92
N ILE A 282 -8.96 27.33 7.79
CA ILE A 282 -8.89 26.56 6.55
C ILE A 282 -10.06 26.91 5.64
N PHE A 283 -9.72 27.25 4.40
CA PHE A 283 -10.66 27.52 3.32
C PHE A 283 -10.39 26.58 2.16
N TYR A 284 -11.39 26.38 1.30
CA TYR A 284 -11.20 25.78 -0.02
C TYR A 284 -12.11 26.43 -1.06
N LYS A 285 -11.73 26.32 -2.34
CA LYS A 285 -12.63 26.68 -3.46
C LYS A 285 -12.29 25.93 -4.76
N PRO A 286 -13.20 25.94 -5.76
CA PRO A 286 -12.95 25.34 -7.06
C PRO A 286 -11.83 26.00 -7.87
N VAL A 287 -11.04 25.16 -8.54
CA VAL A 287 -9.94 25.59 -9.42
C VAL A 287 -10.46 26.41 -10.62
N ASN A 288 -11.64 26.07 -11.14
CA ASN A 288 -12.28 26.74 -12.28
C ASN A 288 -13.07 28.01 -11.88
N GLY A 289 -12.91 28.50 -10.65
CA GLY A 289 -13.59 29.67 -10.13
C GLY A 289 -14.81 29.32 -9.27
N GLY A 290 -15.08 30.16 -8.28
CA GLY A 290 -16.12 29.95 -7.29
C GLY A 290 -15.88 30.78 -6.03
N SER A 291 -16.77 30.67 -5.06
CA SER A 291 -16.65 31.35 -3.76
C SER A 291 -15.74 30.57 -2.80
N ASP A 292 -15.03 31.31 -1.96
CA ASP A 292 -14.25 30.75 -0.86
C ASP A 292 -15.19 30.14 0.19
N THR A 293 -14.91 28.88 0.58
CA THR A 293 -15.67 28.16 1.60
C THR A 293 -14.80 28.00 2.84
N PHE A 294 -15.20 28.62 3.96
CA PHE A 294 -14.56 28.42 5.26
C PHE A 294 -15.05 27.12 5.90
N ILE A 295 -14.13 26.30 6.39
CA ILE A 295 -14.47 25.08 7.13
C ILE A 295 -14.66 25.44 8.61
N LEU A 296 -15.89 25.29 9.12
CA LEU A 296 -16.23 25.71 10.47
C LEU A 296 -15.40 24.93 11.51
N GLY A 297 -15.03 25.60 12.60
CA GLY A 297 -14.23 24.99 13.67
C GLY A 297 -12.73 24.89 13.41
N THR A 298 -12.25 25.24 12.21
CA THR A 298 -10.81 25.23 11.86
C THR A 298 -10.08 26.54 12.18
N GLY A 299 -10.60 27.33 13.13
CA GLY A 299 -9.90 28.51 13.62
C GLY A 299 -8.51 28.14 14.16
N TYR A 300 -7.52 28.99 13.90
CA TYR A 300 -6.09 28.75 14.06
C TYR A 300 -5.47 27.65 13.17
N GLY A 301 -6.20 27.15 12.17
CA GLY A 301 -5.71 26.17 11.22
C GLY A 301 -4.76 26.77 10.17
N THR A 302 -3.64 26.08 9.91
CA THR A 302 -2.65 26.44 8.88
C THR A 302 -2.09 25.20 8.18
N ALA A 303 -1.44 25.39 7.03
CA ALA A 303 -0.78 24.33 6.26
C ALA A 303 -1.70 23.12 5.98
N PRO A 304 -2.83 23.31 5.27
CA PRO A 304 -3.74 22.23 4.95
C PRO A 304 -3.09 21.25 3.97
N SER A 305 -3.43 19.97 4.10
CA SER A 305 -3.14 18.93 3.10
C SER A 305 -4.37 18.02 2.95
N TRP A 306 -4.82 17.84 1.71
CA TRP A 306 -5.97 17.00 1.41
C TRP A 306 -5.70 15.52 1.65
N SER A 307 -6.67 14.82 2.21
CA SER A 307 -6.67 13.37 2.18
C SER A 307 -6.89 12.86 0.76
N PRO A 308 -6.44 11.63 0.46
CA PRO A 308 -6.50 11.10 -0.90
C PRO A 308 -7.89 10.75 -1.40
N ASP A 309 -8.85 10.64 -0.47
CA ASP A 309 -10.26 10.45 -0.77
C ASP A 309 -10.93 11.78 -1.19
N GLY A 310 -10.28 12.92 -0.95
CA GLY A 310 -10.83 14.25 -1.19
C GLY A 310 -11.94 14.66 -0.22
N PHE A 311 -12.12 13.95 0.89
CA PHE A 311 -13.18 14.20 1.87
C PHE A 311 -12.67 14.76 3.20
N LYS A 312 -11.35 14.75 3.44
CA LYS A 312 -10.73 15.26 4.65
C LYS A 312 -9.56 16.18 4.34
N ILE A 313 -9.20 17.01 5.32
CA ILE A 313 -8.02 17.85 5.28
C ILE A 313 -7.30 17.71 6.62
N VAL A 314 -6.02 17.37 6.58
CA VAL A 314 -5.14 17.48 7.76
C VAL A 314 -4.57 18.89 7.78
N TYR A 315 -4.48 19.48 8.96
CA TYR A 315 -3.92 20.81 9.13
C TYR A 315 -3.21 20.93 10.48
N ARG A 316 -2.32 21.91 10.57
CA ARG A 316 -1.71 22.34 11.82
C ARG A 316 -2.68 23.24 12.57
N ASP A 317 -3.05 22.84 13.79
CA ASP A 317 -3.78 23.69 14.74
C ASP A 317 -2.81 24.52 15.58
N ALA A 318 -2.85 25.84 15.42
CA ALA A 318 -2.03 26.80 16.15
C ALA A 318 -2.81 27.52 17.27
N THR A 319 -3.83 26.87 17.85
CA THR A 319 -4.62 27.45 18.94
C THR A 319 -3.71 27.93 20.09
N PRO A 320 -3.81 29.22 20.49
CA PRO A 320 -2.94 29.78 21.53
C PRO A 320 -3.02 28.98 22.83
N ASN A 321 -1.86 28.68 23.42
CA ASN A 321 -1.70 27.96 24.69
C ASN A 321 -2.21 26.50 24.72
N ALA A 322 -2.70 25.95 23.61
CA ALA A 322 -3.19 24.56 23.54
C ALA A 322 -2.09 23.54 23.19
N GLY A 323 -0.89 24.01 22.81
CA GLY A 323 0.07 23.19 22.05
C GLY A 323 -0.28 23.20 20.56
N VAL A 324 0.71 22.88 19.71
CA VAL A 324 0.48 22.81 18.26
C VAL A 324 0.28 21.35 17.90
N HIS A 325 -0.90 21.02 17.40
CA HIS A 325 -1.32 19.64 17.12
C HIS A 325 -1.79 19.49 15.68
N LEU A 326 -1.66 18.27 15.15
CA LEU A 326 -2.31 17.92 13.89
C LEU A 326 -3.78 17.58 14.14
N LYS A 327 -4.64 18.18 13.32
CA LYS A 327 -6.06 17.89 13.29
C LYS A 327 -6.49 17.51 11.88
N VAL A 328 -7.50 16.65 11.82
CA VAL A 328 -8.17 16.25 10.59
C VAL A 328 -9.58 16.79 10.65
N VAL A 329 -10.03 17.45 9.59
CA VAL A 329 -11.43 17.87 9.42
C VAL A 329 -12.05 17.11 8.26
N GLU A 330 -13.29 16.63 8.44
CA GLU A 330 -14.12 16.08 7.37
C GLU A 330 -14.88 17.22 6.68
N VAL A 331 -14.62 17.44 5.40
CA VAL A 331 -15.02 18.65 4.66
C VAL A 331 -16.54 18.82 4.54
N ASN A 332 -17.31 17.73 4.59
CA ASN A 332 -18.78 17.78 4.45
C ASN A 332 -19.54 17.85 5.78
N SER A 333 -18.93 17.44 6.88
CA SER A 333 -19.60 17.37 8.19
C SER A 333 -19.01 18.31 9.23
N ASP A 334 -17.90 18.98 8.90
CA ASP A 334 -17.08 19.77 9.83
C ASP A 334 -16.64 18.99 11.07
N THR A 335 -16.63 17.66 10.99
CA THR A 335 -16.16 16.81 12.09
C THR A 335 -14.65 16.94 12.22
N ILE A 336 -14.17 17.34 13.40
CA ILE A 336 -12.73 17.54 13.65
C ILE A 336 -12.23 16.49 14.66
N THR A 337 -11.14 15.81 14.30
CA THR A 337 -10.44 14.84 15.14
C THR A 337 -8.96 15.18 15.27
N THR A 338 -8.37 14.92 16.43
CA THR A 338 -6.91 15.06 16.63
C THR A 338 -6.19 13.82 16.15
N VAL A 339 -5.04 13.98 15.49
CA VAL A 339 -4.12 12.88 15.17
C VAL A 339 -3.38 12.51 16.46
N ALA A 340 -3.76 11.41 17.11
CA ALA A 340 -3.28 11.07 18.45
C ALA A 340 -1.91 10.36 18.43
N THR A 341 -0.85 11.09 18.09
CA THR A 341 0.54 10.59 18.02
C THR A 341 1.15 10.28 19.40
N GLY A 342 0.46 10.62 20.49
CA GLY A 342 0.97 10.49 21.86
C GLY A 342 1.96 11.59 22.25
N ALA A 343 2.12 12.63 21.42
CA ALA A 343 2.96 13.78 21.73
C ALA A 343 2.42 14.55 22.96
N GLN A 344 3.31 14.92 23.89
CA GLN A 344 2.92 15.60 25.12
C GLN A 344 2.35 17.01 24.84
N ILE A 345 1.43 17.48 25.69
CA ILE A 345 0.92 18.86 25.65
C ILE A 345 2.11 19.85 25.64
N GLY A 346 2.18 20.72 24.62
CA GLY A 346 3.29 21.67 24.42
C GLY A 346 4.35 21.25 23.39
N THR A 347 4.23 20.06 22.81
CA THR A 347 5.00 19.67 21.61
C THR A 347 4.44 20.36 20.36
N ILE A 348 5.29 20.52 19.33
CA ILE A 348 4.95 21.24 18.10
C ILE A 348 5.02 20.27 16.93
N GLU A 349 3.86 19.85 16.43
CA GLU A 349 3.71 19.06 15.21
C GLU A 349 3.19 19.93 14.07
N THR A 350 3.91 20.00 12.94
CA THR A 350 3.62 20.98 11.87
C THR A 350 3.81 20.42 10.47
N ASP A 351 3.36 21.20 9.49
CA ASP A 351 3.56 20.98 8.06
C ASP A 351 3.12 19.57 7.61
N PRO A 352 1.86 19.19 7.86
CA PRO A 352 1.42 17.86 7.49
C PRO A 352 1.32 17.73 5.96
N SER A 353 1.77 16.59 5.45
CA SER A 353 1.57 16.15 4.08
C SER A 353 0.93 14.78 4.10
N TRP A 354 -0.26 14.68 3.51
CA TRP A 354 -1.01 13.43 3.43
C TRP A 354 -0.52 12.61 2.24
N GLN A 355 -0.13 11.36 2.50
CA GLN A 355 0.24 10.39 1.47
C GLN A 355 -0.97 10.12 0.57
N PRO A 356 -0.84 10.26 -0.76
CA PRO A 356 -1.89 9.83 -1.70
C PRO A 356 -2.24 8.35 -1.54
N VAL A 357 -3.41 7.93 -2.01
CA VAL A 357 -3.78 6.53 -2.20
C VAL A 357 -4.47 6.38 -3.55
N ARG A 358 -4.40 5.19 -4.15
CA ARG A 358 -5.02 4.94 -5.46
C ARG A 358 -6.38 4.25 -5.32
N ASN A 359 -7.12 4.28 -6.42
CA ASN A 359 -8.20 3.32 -6.61
C ASN A 359 -7.56 1.96 -6.88
N VAL A 360 -7.90 0.98 -6.06
CA VAL A 360 -7.30 -0.35 -6.13
C VAL A 360 -8.30 -1.32 -6.72
N ALA A 361 -7.95 -1.93 -7.84
CA ALA A 361 -8.67 -3.08 -8.38
C ALA A 361 -8.34 -4.32 -7.54
N VAL A 362 -9.34 -5.17 -7.26
CA VAL A 362 -9.12 -6.45 -6.58
C VAL A 362 -9.52 -7.58 -7.51
N ASP A 363 -8.52 -8.23 -8.09
CA ASP A 363 -8.72 -9.38 -8.97
C ASP A 363 -8.43 -10.67 -8.19
N ARG A 364 -9.28 -11.69 -8.41
CA ARG A 364 -9.13 -13.00 -7.77
C ARG A 364 -8.85 -14.07 -8.80
N MET A 365 -7.84 -14.87 -8.52
CA MET A 365 -7.50 -16.11 -9.21
C MET A 365 -7.88 -17.24 -8.27
N GLY A 366 -8.90 -18.01 -8.64
CA GLY A 366 -9.36 -19.12 -7.81
C GLY A 366 -10.47 -19.89 -8.50
N GLY A 367 -10.48 -21.20 -8.27
CA GLY A 367 -11.55 -22.06 -8.73
C GLY A 367 -11.80 -23.20 -7.76
N ALA A 368 -12.26 -24.34 -8.27
CA ALA A 368 -12.64 -25.46 -7.42
C ALA A 368 -11.44 -26.06 -6.66
N ASP A 369 -10.23 -25.92 -7.20
CA ASP A 369 -9.00 -26.41 -6.60
C ASP A 369 -7.77 -25.60 -7.03
N ARG A 370 -6.59 -26.03 -6.55
CA ARG A 370 -5.28 -25.44 -6.86
C ARG A 370 -4.92 -25.43 -8.34
N ILE A 371 -5.47 -26.37 -9.13
CA ILE A 371 -5.18 -26.46 -10.56
C ILE A 371 -5.95 -25.35 -11.28
N ASP A 372 -7.21 -25.12 -10.91
CA ASP A 372 -7.98 -23.98 -11.42
C ASP A 372 -7.32 -22.65 -11.05
N THR A 373 -6.85 -22.47 -9.81
CA THR A 373 -6.13 -21.25 -9.41
C THR A 373 -4.91 -21.00 -10.30
N ALA A 374 -4.11 -22.04 -10.58
CA ALA A 374 -2.93 -21.91 -11.44
C ALA A 374 -3.29 -21.59 -12.90
N VAL A 375 -4.38 -22.16 -13.43
CA VAL A 375 -4.90 -21.84 -14.76
C VAL A 375 -5.42 -20.41 -14.83
N ASP A 376 -6.13 -19.93 -13.81
CA ASP A 376 -6.63 -18.56 -13.78
C ASP A 376 -5.50 -17.53 -13.62
N ALA A 377 -4.45 -17.84 -12.84
CA ALA A 377 -3.23 -17.03 -12.81
C ALA A 377 -2.55 -16.96 -14.20
N SER A 378 -2.53 -18.06 -14.96
CA SER A 378 -2.05 -18.08 -16.34
C SER A 378 -2.88 -17.19 -17.27
N ARG A 379 -4.21 -17.23 -17.14
CA ARG A 379 -5.13 -16.42 -17.96
C ARG A 379 -5.05 -14.93 -17.68
N LEU A 380 -4.79 -14.54 -16.43
CA LEU A 380 -4.51 -13.14 -16.11
C LEU A 380 -3.16 -12.70 -16.70
N GLY A 381 -2.14 -13.54 -16.54
CA GLY A 381 -0.77 -13.19 -16.93
C GLY A 381 -0.51 -13.22 -18.43
N TYR A 382 -1.24 -14.02 -19.20
CA TYR A 382 -0.89 -14.33 -20.59
C TYR A 382 -2.11 -14.44 -21.51
N ASN A 383 -2.02 -13.75 -22.64
CA ASN A 383 -2.97 -13.79 -23.73
C ASN A 383 -2.88 -15.12 -24.51
N ASP A 384 -3.89 -15.40 -25.34
CA ASP A 384 -3.88 -16.56 -26.22
C ASP A 384 -2.69 -16.50 -27.18
N ALA A 385 -2.09 -17.66 -27.46
CA ALA A 385 -0.91 -17.77 -28.29
C ALA A 385 -1.16 -17.21 -29.69
N GLY A 386 -0.30 -16.28 -30.13
CA GLY A 386 -0.40 -15.65 -31.44
C GLY A 386 -1.41 -14.51 -31.53
N THR A 387 -2.08 -14.16 -30.43
CA THR A 387 -2.83 -12.90 -30.33
C THR A 387 -1.92 -11.74 -29.91
N GLY A 388 -2.37 -10.50 -30.04
CA GLY A 388 -1.66 -9.35 -29.48
C GLY A 388 -1.65 -9.39 -27.95
N GLY A 389 -0.73 -8.65 -27.31
CA GLY A 389 -0.60 -8.56 -25.85
C GLY A 389 0.54 -9.42 -25.29
N ARG A 390 0.45 -9.76 -23.99
CA ARG A 390 1.53 -10.47 -23.29
C ARG A 390 1.49 -11.96 -23.63
N GLN A 391 2.57 -12.47 -24.22
CA GLN A 391 2.68 -13.85 -24.69
C GLN A 391 3.57 -14.66 -23.75
N ALA A 392 3.24 -15.93 -23.52
CA ALA A 392 4.08 -16.81 -22.70
C ALA A 392 5.31 -17.31 -23.48
N GLY A 393 6.48 -17.29 -22.84
CA GLY A 393 7.74 -17.82 -23.40
C GLY A 393 7.87 -19.35 -23.33
N GLY A 394 7.02 -20.00 -22.54
CA GLY A 394 7.00 -21.44 -22.28
C GLY A 394 5.99 -21.73 -21.17
N ALA A 395 6.06 -22.91 -20.56
CA ALA A 395 5.32 -23.20 -19.31
C ALA A 395 6.22 -23.97 -18.33
N VAL A 396 5.95 -23.84 -17.03
CA VAL A 396 6.58 -24.63 -15.97
C VAL A 396 5.50 -25.50 -15.33
N ILE A 397 5.75 -26.80 -15.19
CA ILE A 397 4.81 -27.75 -14.57
C ILE A 397 5.49 -28.41 -13.37
N THR A 398 4.74 -28.50 -12.28
CA THR A 398 5.10 -29.29 -11.10
C THR A 398 3.89 -30.07 -10.59
N ARG A 399 4.13 -30.99 -9.65
CA ARG A 399 3.06 -31.80 -9.07
C ARG A 399 2.19 -30.98 -8.12
N SER A 400 0.91 -31.31 -8.03
CA SER A 400 -0.08 -30.52 -7.31
C SER A 400 -0.08 -30.78 -5.80
N ASP A 401 0.45 -31.90 -5.32
CA ASP A 401 0.28 -32.43 -3.95
C ASP A 401 1.53 -32.33 -3.06
N SER A 402 2.70 -31.96 -3.60
CA SER A 402 3.94 -31.74 -2.84
C SER A 402 4.76 -30.58 -3.37
N PHE A 403 5.31 -29.76 -2.47
CA PHE A 403 6.06 -28.54 -2.82
C PHE A 403 7.56 -28.74 -3.00
N ALA A 404 8.12 -29.91 -2.65
CA ALA A 404 9.56 -30.10 -2.45
C ALA A 404 10.42 -29.59 -3.62
N ASP A 405 10.12 -30.03 -4.84
CA ASP A 405 10.84 -29.64 -6.06
C ASP A 405 10.32 -28.35 -6.70
N ALA A 406 9.29 -27.75 -6.11
CA ALA A 406 8.54 -26.64 -6.67
C ALA A 406 8.96 -25.27 -6.12
N LEU A 407 9.57 -25.19 -4.94
CA LEU A 407 9.79 -23.92 -4.22
C LEU A 407 10.63 -22.88 -4.98
N ALA A 408 11.55 -23.30 -5.84
CA ALA A 408 12.31 -22.39 -6.70
C ALA A 408 11.65 -22.15 -8.08
N GLY A 409 10.53 -22.82 -8.35
CA GLY A 409 9.85 -22.83 -9.65
C GLY A 409 9.23 -21.48 -10.02
N SER A 410 8.72 -20.71 -9.06
CA SER A 410 8.15 -19.38 -9.33
C SER A 410 9.18 -18.44 -9.95
N ALA A 411 10.42 -18.47 -9.47
CA ALA A 411 11.52 -17.67 -10.02
C ALA A 411 11.83 -18.05 -11.48
N LEU A 412 11.83 -19.36 -11.78
CA LEU A 412 12.05 -19.85 -13.15
C LEU A 412 10.90 -19.46 -14.08
N ALA A 413 9.66 -19.64 -13.64
CA ALA A 413 8.49 -19.31 -14.43
C ALA A 413 8.44 -17.80 -14.75
N ALA A 414 8.74 -16.95 -13.76
CA ALA A 414 8.86 -15.50 -13.97
C ALA A 414 9.96 -15.15 -14.98
N LYS A 415 11.16 -15.75 -14.84
CA LYS A 415 12.30 -15.55 -15.78
C LYS A 415 11.97 -15.91 -17.21
N LEU A 416 11.19 -16.97 -17.39
CA LEU A 416 10.77 -17.44 -18.71
C LEU A 416 9.56 -16.69 -19.26
N HIS A 417 9.00 -15.72 -18.51
CA HIS A 417 7.69 -15.13 -18.78
C HIS A 417 6.65 -16.22 -19.10
N ALA A 418 6.55 -17.19 -18.20
CA ALA A 418 5.76 -18.40 -18.37
C ALA A 418 4.80 -18.62 -17.17
N PRO A 419 3.64 -19.27 -17.37
CA PRO A 419 2.83 -19.73 -16.25
C PRO A 419 3.48 -20.91 -15.53
N LEU A 420 3.22 -20.99 -14.22
CA LEU A 420 3.50 -22.18 -13.40
C LEU A 420 2.19 -22.93 -13.16
N LEU A 421 2.07 -24.12 -13.75
CA LEU A 421 0.88 -24.97 -13.72
C LEU A 421 1.10 -26.21 -12.85
N LEU A 422 0.00 -26.78 -12.35
CA LEU A 422 -0.01 -27.88 -11.39
C LEU A 422 -0.76 -29.09 -11.95
N THR A 423 -0.21 -30.29 -11.78
CA THR A 423 -0.83 -31.54 -12.25
C THR A 423 -0.61 -32.69 -11.28
N ASP A 424 -1.30 -33.82 -11.45
CA ASP A 424 -1.00 -35.06 -10.72
C ASP A 424 0.39 -35.62 -11.12
N THR A 425 1.06 -36.33 -10.21
CA THR A 425 2.28 -37.11 -10.47
C THR A 425 2.18 -38.05 -11.68
N HIS A 426 1.01 -38.66 -11.94
CA HIS A 426 0.89 -39.77 -12.91
C HIS A 426 0.17 -39.39 -14.20
N SER A 427 -0.43 -38.21 -14.29
CA SER A 427 -1.14 -37.76 -15.49
C SER A 427 -1.15 -36.25 -15.58
N LEU A 428 -1.02 -35.74 -16.81
CA LEU A 428 -1.36 -34.36 -17.15
C LEU A 428 -2.87 -34.16 -16.95
N ASP A 429 -3.25 -33.16 -16.14
CA ASP A 429 -4.65 -32.75 -15.94
C ASP A 429 -5.19 -32.12 -17.24
N ASP A 430 -6.42 -32.45 -17.62
CA ASP A 430 -7.03 -31.97 -18.86
C ASP A 430 -7.14 -30.44 -18.91
N ARG A 431 -7.32 -29.77 -17.76
CA ARG A 431 -7.37 -28.31 -17.67
C ARG A 431 -6.00 -27.70 -17.95
N VAL A 432 -4.93 -28.34 -17.49
CA VAL A 432 -3.54 -27.94 -17.80
C VAL A 432 -3.26 -28.16 -19.28
N ALA A 433 -3.66 -29.32 -19.84
CA ALA A 433 -3.50 -29.59 -21.26
C ALA A 433 -4.22 -28.56 -22.15
N ALA A 434 -5.42 -28.14 -21.75
CA ALA A 434 -6.18 -27.09 -22.43
C ALA A 434 -5.48 -25.72 -22.31
N GLU A 435 -4.97 -25.38 -21.12
CA GLU A 435 -4.28 -24.12 -20.88
C GLU A 435 -2.95 -24.03 -21.64
N LEU A 436 -2.18 -25.12 -21.72
CA LEU A 436 -0.97 -25.18 -22.56
C LEU A 436 -1.29 -24.88 -24.03
N LYS A 437 -2.35 -25.47 -24.57
CA LYS A 437 -2.82 -25.21 -25.94
C LYS A 437 -3.28 -23.78 -26.16
N ARG A 438 -3.88 -23.16 -25.14
CA ARG A 438 -4.32 -21.76 -25.20
C ARG A 438 -3.13 -20.81 -25.22
N VAL A 439 -2.18 -21.01 -24.32
CA VAL A 439 -1.14 -20.02 -24.01
C VAL A 439 0.15 -20.20 -24.81
N LEU A 440 0.41 -21.39 -25.36
CA LEU A 440 1.65 -21.70 -26.07
C LEU A 440 1.45 -21.95 -27.57
N LYS A 441 2.44 -21.54 -28.36
CA LYS A 441 2.56 -21.92 -29.77
C LYS A 441 3.04 -23.38 -29.88
N PRO A 442 2.63 -24.13 -30.92
CA PRO A 442 3.19 -25.45 -31.19
C PRO A 442 4.72 -25.43 -31.23
N GLY A 443 5.36 -26.43 -30.62
CA GLY A 443 6.81 -26.56 -30.48
C GLY A 443 7.42 -25.83 -29.28
N ALA A 444 6.64 -25.01 -28.55
CA ALA A 444 7.13 -24.33 -27.34
C ALA A 444 7.65 -25.31 -26.29
N GLN A 445 8.58 -24.84 -25.46
CA GLN A 445 9.17 -25.63 -24.38
C GLN A 445 8.29 -25.59 -23.13
N VAL A 446 8.05 -26.77 -22.55
CA VAL A 446 7.40 -26.99 -21.26
C VAL A 446 8.42 -27.60 -20.31
N THR A 447 8.74 -26.88 -19.24
CA THR A 447 9.71 -27.30 -18.24
C THR A 447 9.02 -28.07 -17.11
N LEU A 448 9.52 -29.26 -16.82
CA LEU A 448 9.02 -30.18 -15.82
C LEU A 448 9.94 -30.15 -14.58
N LEU A 449 9.39 -29.82 -13.41
CA LEU A 449 10.14 -29.77 -12.16
C LEU A 449 10.03 -31.08 -11.37
N GLY A 450 11.18 -31.67 -11.04
CA GLY A 450 11.30 -32.90 -10.28
C GLY A 450 11.56 -34.15 -11.11
N GLY A 451 12.02 -35.18 -10.42
CA GLY A 451 12.34 -36.49 -10.99
C GLY A 451 11.13 -37.24 -11.57
N THR A 452 11.36 -38.35 -12.24
CA THR A 452 10.27 -39.22 -12.75
C THR A 452 9.43 -39.84 -11.63
N ASP A 453 9.98 -39.99 -10.43
CA ASP A 453 9.23 -40.47 -9.25
C ASP A 453 8.32 -39.38 -8.67
N VAL A 454 8.61 -38.12 -8.99
CA VAL A 454 7.88 -36.94 -8.52
C VAL A 454 6.80 -36.55 -9.53
N MET A 455 7.16 -36.61 -10.82
CA MET A 455 6.27 -36.42 -11.95
C MET A 455 6.69 -37.36 -13.08
N SER A 456 5.85 -38.37 -13.31
CA SER A 456 6.14 -39.52 -14.18
C SER A 456 6.52 -39.14 -15.60
N GLN A 457 7.20 -40.07 -16.29
CA GLN A 457 7.49 -39.93 -17.70
C GLN A 457 6.21 -39.79 -18.54
N LYS A 458 5.09 -40.40 -18.10
CA LYS A 458 3.79 -40.30 -18.76
C LYS A 458 3.31 -38.86 -18.90
N VAL A 459 3.56 -37.99 -17.91
CA VAL A 459 3.22 -36.56 -18.01
C VAL A 459 4.02 -35.90 -19.14
N ALA A 460 5.32 -36.20 -19.25
CA ALA A 460 6.16 -35.67 -20.33
C ALA A 460 5.67 -36.16 -21.71
N ASP A 461 5.32 -37.44 -21.81
CA ASP A 461 4.80 -38.02 -23.05
C ASP A 461 3.45 -37.40 -23.45
N GLN A 462 2.57 -37.14 -22.47
CA GLN A 462 1.30 -36.44 -22.69
C GLN A 462 1.51 -34.99 -23.15
N VAL A 463 2.49 -34.26 -22.60
CA VAL A 463 2.85 -32.91 -23.07
C VAL A 463 3.40 -32.96 -24.50
N ALA A 464 4.27 -33.93 -24.82
CA ALA A 464 4.82 -34.11 -26.16
C ALA A 464 3.74 -34.43 -27.20
N ALA A 465 2.73 -35.22 -26.82
CA ALA A 465 1.57 -35.54 -27.66
C ALA A 465 0.70 -34.31 -27.99
N LEU A 466 0.84 -33.20 -27.25
CA LEU A 466 0.20 -31.92 -27.57
C LEU A 466 1.05 -31.03 -28.51
N ASN A 467 2.12 -31.58 -29.11
CA ASN A 467 3.11 -30.89 -29.95
C ASN A 467 3.97 -29.86 -29.19
N PHE A 468 4.30 -30.12 -27.92
CA PHE A 468 5.26 -29.31 -27.17
C PHE A 468 6.56 -30.07 -26.91
N THR A 469 7.65 -29.36 -26.61
CA THR A 469 8.92 -29.98 -26.22
C THR A 469 9.06 -29.97 -24.71
N THR A 470 9.60 -31.04 -24.13
CA THR A 470 9.75 -31.14 -22.66
C THR A 470 11.20 -30.97 -22.23
N ARG A 471 11.46 -30.14 -21.20
CA ARG A 471 12.75 -30.06 -20.51
C ARG A 471 12.55 -30.42 -19.05
N ARG A 472 13.29 -31.37 -18.50
CA ARG A 472 13.19 -31.73 -17.08
C ARG A 472 14.32 -31.11 -16.27
N LEU A 473 13.99 -30.49 -15.14
CA LEU A 473 14.93 -30.01 -14.13
C LEU A 473 14.72 -30.81 -12.85
N GLN A 474 15.76 -31.51 -12.41
CA GLN A 474 15.68 -32.49 -11.33
C GLN A 474 17.02 -32.62 -10.61
N GLY A 475 16.98 -33.04 -9.36
CA GLY A 475 18.12 -33.53 -8.60
C GLY A 475 17.73 -34.74 -7.72
N PRO A 476 18.70 -35.36 -7.03
CA PRO A 476 18.43 -36.45 -6.08
C PRO A 476 17.57 -36.01 -4.88
N ASP A 477 17.49 -34.71 -4.60
CA ASP A 477 16.65 -34.13 -3.57
C ASP A 477 16.22 -32.71 -3.98
N ARG A 478 15.34 -32.10 -3.17
CA ARG A 478 14.82 -30.74 -3.37
C ARG A 478 15.91 -29.67 -3.47
N TYR A 479 17.02 -29.86 -2.78
CA TYR A 479 18.11 -28.90 -2.73
C TYR A 479 18.89 -28.93 -4.06
N ALA A 480 19.17 -30.12 -4.57
CA ALA A 480 19.78 -30.30 -5.88
C ALA A 480 18.84 -29.95 -7.04
N THR A 481 17.52 -30.16 -6.90
CA THR A 481 16.54 -29.64 -7.87
C THR A 481 16.58 -28.10 -7.90
N ALA A 482 16.65 -27.44 -6.73
CA ALA A 482 16.74 -25.98 -6.65
C ALA A 482 18.03 -25.43 -7.31
N THR A 483 19.18 -26.10 -7.16
CA THR A 483 20.42 -25.67 -7.85
C THR A 483 20.33 -25.90 -9.36
N ALA A 484 19.66 -26.97 -9.83
CA ALA A 484 19.41 -27.19 -11.25
C ALA A 484 18.49 -26.09 -11.84
N ILE A 485 17.48 -25.65 -11.08
CA ILE A 485 16.62 -24.52 -11.43
C ILE A 485 17.42 -23.21 -11.49
N ALA A 486 18.23 -22.94 -10.47
CA ALA A 486 19.07 -21.74 -10.41
C ALA A 486 20.01 -21.63 -11.63
N ASN A 487 20.67 -22.73 -12.02
CA ASN A 487 21.51 -22.78 -13.22
C ASN A 487 20.73 -22.55 -14.52
N ALA A 488 19.45 -22.96 -14.56
CA ALA A 488 18.59 -22.74 -15.72
C ALA A 488 18.11 -21.29 -15.84
N ILE A 489 17.97 -20.57 -14.72
CA ILE A 489 17.65 -19.13 -14.68
C ILE A 489 18.87 -18.32 -15.13
N SER A 490 20.01 -18.54 -14.49
CA SER A 490 21.26 -17.87 -14.84
C SER A 490 22.47 -18.68 -14.37
N PRO A 491 23.43 -18.97 -15.27
CA PRO A 491 24.70 -19.58 -14.87
C PRO A 491 25.61 -18.59 -14.11
N ASN A 492 25.31 -17.30 -14.10
CA ASN A 492 26.09 -16.27 -13.40
C ASN A 492 25.15 -15.27 -12.71
N PRO A 493 24.44 -15.69 -11.63
CA PRO A 493 23.46 -14.84 -10.99
C PRO A 493 24.10 -13.61 -10.34
N ALA A 494 23.45 -12.46 -10.47
CA ALA A 494 23.82 -11.26 -9.74
C ALA A 494 23.42 -11.35 -8.26
N ARG A 495 22.40 -12.17 -7.94
CA ARG A 495 21.85 -12.33 -6.58
C ARG A 495 21.38 -13.75 -6.30
N VAL A 496 21.60 -14.19 -5.06
CA VAL A 496 21.12 -15.49 -4.55
C VAL A 496 20.30 -15.27 -3.28
N LEU A 497 19.08 -15.79 -3.29
CA LEU A 497 18.19 -15.83 -2.13
C LEU A 497 18.17 -17.26 -1.57
N VAL A 498 18.41 -17.43 -0.26
CA VAL A 498 18.40 -18.75 0.39
C VAL A 498 17.29 -18.82 1.42
N ALA A 499 16.36 -19.76 1.26
CA ALA A 499 15.27 -20.05 2.19
C ALA A 499 15.30 -21.51 2.64
N THR A 500 14.64 -21.88 3.75
CA THR A 500 14.53 -23.30 4.14
C THR A 500 13.72 -24.09 3.11
N GLY A 501 14.16 -25.30 2.80
CA GLY A 501 13.44 -26.28 1.99
C GLY A 501 12.51 -27.21 2.81
N ASN A 502 12.53 -27.10 4.15
CA ASN A 502 11.69 -27.91 5.04
C ASN A 502 10.31 -27.30 5.29
N ASN A 503 10.13 -26.03 4.91
CA ASN A 503 8.86 -25.31 4.94
C ASN A 503 8.75 -24.43 3.68
N PHE A 504 7.58 -23.86 3.42
CA PHE A 504 7.30 -23.18 2.15
C PHE A 504 7.18 -21.64 2.18
N PRO A 505 6.66 -20.96 3.23
CA PRO A 505 6.27 -19.54 3.12
C PRO A 505 7.42 -18.61 2.68
N ASP A 506 8.59 -18.78 3.28
CA ASP A 506 9.79 -17.98 3.00
C ASP A 506 10.26 -18.15 1.54
N ALA A 507 10.25 -19.39 1.05
CA ALA A 507 10.67 -19.70 -0.31
C ALA A 507 9.67 -19.20 -1.36
N LEU A 508 8.37 -19.19 -1.05
CA LEU A 508 7.34 -18.64 -1.94
C LEU A 508 7.48 -17.13 -2.10
N ALA A 509 7.68 -16.40 -0.99
CA ALA A 509 7.96 -14.97 -1.04
C ALA A 509 9.28 -14.68 -1.78
N ALA A 510 10.32 -15.49 -1.53
CA ALA A 510 11.59 -15.40 -2.26
C ALA A 510 11.44 -15.66 -3.76
N GLY A 511 10.55 -16.57 -4.16
CA GLY A 511 10.26 -16.87 -5.57
C GLY A 511 9.72 -15.66 -6.34
N ALA A 512 8.76 -14.93 -5.76
CA ALA A 512 8.27 -13.68 -6.34
C ALA A 512 9.37 -12.61 -6.40
N ALA A 513 10.13 -12.43 -5.32
CA ALA A 513 11.25 -11.48 -5.26
C ALA A 513 12.36 -11.79 -6.28
N ALA A 514 12.66 -13.08 -6.51
CA ALA A 514 13.66 -13.48 -7.49
C ALA A 514 13.20 -13.19 -8.93
N GLY A 515 11.92 -13.42 -9.24
CA GLY A 515 11.36 -13.03 -10.54
C GLY A 515 11.44 -11.53 -10.82
N ALA A 516 11.21 -10.71 -9.80
CA ALA A 516 11.30 -9.24 -9.90
C ALA A 516 12.73 -8.71 -10.15
N GLY A 517 13.77 -9.53 -9.93
CA GLY A 517 15.16 -9.16 -10.19
C GLY A 517 15.43 -8.74 -11.64
N ASP A 518 14.69 -9.30 -12.59
CA ASP A 518 14.79 -8.96 -14.01
C ASP A 518 14.46 -7.48 -14.28
N ALA A 519 13.52 -6.89 -13.53
CA ALA A 519 13.12 -5.49 -13.69
C ALA A 519 14.24 -4.49 -13.40
N VAL A 520 15.25 -4.91 -12.64
CA VAL A 520 16.45 -4.10 -12.32
C VAL A 520 17.72 -4.68 -12.93
N GLY A 521 17.59 -5.59 -13.91
CA GLY A 521 18.73 -6.22 -14.59
C GLY A 521 19.60 -7.07 -13.66
N LYS A 522 19.03 -7.59 -12.56
CA LYS A 522 19.71 -8.47 -11.61
C LYS A 522 19.12 -9.87 -11.68
N ASP A 523 19.73 -10.73 -12.50
CA ASP A 523 19.44 -12.16 -12.49
C ASP A 523 19.51 -12.70 -11.05
N THR A 524 18.34 -13.07 -10.51
CA THR A 524 18.19 -13.48 -9.12
C THR A 524 17.70 -14.92 -9.07
N VAL A 525 18.35 -15.76 -8.26
CA VAL A 525 18.00 -17.17 -8.11
C VAL A 525 17.62 -17.52 -6.68
N VAL A 526 16.80 -18.55 -6.51
CA VAL A 526 16.42 -19.11 -5.21
C VAL A 526 17.14 -20.45 -5.01
N LEU A 527 17.81 -20.59 -3.87
CA LEU A 527 18.34 -21.86 -3.38
C LEU A 527 17.67 -22.25 -2.07
N LEU A 528 17.78 -23.53 -1.72
CA LEU A 528 17.18 -24.09 -0.52
C LEU A 528 18.24 -24.54 0.49
N SER A 529 17.99 -24.27 1.77
CA SER A 529 18.75 -24.78 2.92
C SER A 529 17.99 -25.88 3.65
N ASN A 530 18.70 -26.76 4.36
CA ASN A 530 18.10 -27.68 5.31
C ASN A 530 18.02 -26.97 6.66
N ASP A 531 16.97 -26.15 6.82
CA ASP A 531 16.82 -25.19 7.92
C ASP A 531 18.08 -24.32 8.09
N ARG A 532 18.74 -24.36 9.25
CA ARG A 532 19.94 -23.56 9.57
C ARG A 532 21.24 -24.10 8.95
N THR A 533 21.18 -25.11 8.09
CA THR A 533 22.37 -25.75 7.51
C THR A 533 22.31 -25.77 5.99
N LEU A 534 23.46 -25.67 5.33
CA LEU A 534 23.57 -25.76 3.88
C LEU A 534 23.81 -27.22 3.44
N PRO A 535 22.93 -27.79 2.62
CA PRO A 535 23.18 -29.07 1.95
C PRO A 535 24.42 -29.01 1.05
N SER A 536 24.96 -30.17 0.70
CA SER A 536 26.18 -30.26 -0.15
C SER A 536 25.96 -29.62 -1.53
N SER A 537 24.80 -29.83 -2.16
CA SER A 537 24.44 -29.22 -3.44
C SER A 537 24.40 -27.70 -3.37
N THR A 538 23.73 -27.14 -2.37
CA THR A 538 23.64 -25.68 -2.14
C THR A 538 25.01 -25.08 -1.83
N SER A 539 25.80 -25.72 -0.96
CA SER A 539 27.16 -25.26 -0.60
C SER A 539 28.10 -25.28 -1.81
N ALA A 540 28.02 -26.33 -2.64
CA ALA A 540 28.81 -26.43 -3.87
C ALA A 540 28.42 -25.34 -4.88
N TYR A 541 27.10 -25.09 -5.06
CA TYR A 541 26.63 -24.00 -5.91
C TYR A 541 27.15 -22.64 -5.41
N LEU A 542 27.02 -22.36 -4.11
CA LEU A 542 27.49 -21.12 -3.53
C LEU A 542 29.00 -20.95 -3.74
N ASN A 543 29.81 -21.97 -3.48
CA ASN A 543 31.26 -21.93 -3.73
C ASN A 543 31.61 -21.58 -5.19
N ALA A 544 30.85 -22.09 -6.15
CA ALA A 544 31.09 -21.85 -7.57
C ALA A 544 30.72 -20.42 -8.02
N HIS A 545 29.81 -19.74 -7.30
CA HIS A 545 29.24 -18.45 -7.71
C HIS A 545 29.48 -17.31 -6.70
N SER A 546 30.04 -17.59 -5.51
CA SER A 546 30.21 -16.61 -4.42
C SER A 546 31.41 -15.68 -4.62
N ALA A 547 31.53 -15.06 -5.80
CA ALA A 547 32.45 -13.96 -6.00
C ALA A 547 32.08 -12.76 -5.11
N ALA A 548 33.01 -11.82 -4.90
CA ALA A 548 32.79 -10.63 -4.07
C ALA A 548 31.59 -9.76 -4.51
N ASN A 549 31.08 -9.96 -5.74
CA ASN A 549 30.05 -9.12 -6.36
C ASN A 549 28.64 -9.74 -6.40
N VAL A 550 28.42 -10.97 -5.92
CA VAL A 550 27.06 -11.57 -5.92
C VAL A 550 26.29 -11.17 -4.66
N ASP A 551 25.13 -10.56 -4.79
CA ASP A 551 24.29 -10.21 -3.63
C ASP A 551 23.76 -11.48 -2.95
N LEU A 552 24.10 -11.72 -1.67
CA LEU A 552 23.65 -12.89 -0.92
C LEU A 552 22.64 -12.49 0.14
N PHE A 553 21.43 -13.07 0.10
CA PHE A 553 20.38 -12.81 1.08
C PHE A 553 19.85 -14.10 1.69
N GLY A 554 19.79 -14.14 3.02
CA GLY A 554 19.03 -15.15 3.74
C GLY A 554 17.59 -14.71 3.91
N ILE A 555 16.66 -15.59 3.58
CA ILE A 555 15.22 -15.38 3.72
C ILE A 555 14.72 -16.21 4.90
N GLY A 556 14.07 -15.53 5.85
CA GLY A 556 13.72 -16.10 7.15
C GLY A 556 14.95 -16.43 8.01
N ASP A 557 14.73 -16.68 9.30
CA ASP A 557 15.81 -16.96 10.25
C ASP A 557 16.65 -18.19 9.86
N GLN A 558 16.01 -19.18 9.22
CA GLN A 558 16.66 -20.43 8.81
C GLN A 558 17.66 -20.18 7.67
N GLY A 559 17.24 -19.47 6.61
CA GLY A 559 18.09 -19.15 5.47
C GLY A 559 19.26 -18.23 5.85
N VAL A 560 18.99 -17.24 6.72
CA VAL A 560 20.04 -16.36 7.28
C VAL A 560 21.06 -17.17 8.08
N ALA A 561 20.61 -18.05 8.97
CA ALA A 561 21.50 -18.89 9.77
C ALA A 561 22.34 -19.83 8.89
N ALA A 562 21.73 -20.43 7.87
CA ALA A 562 22.42 -21.32 6.92
C ALA A 562 23.52 -20.59 6.14
N LEU A 563 23.25 -19.41 5.58
CA LEU A 563 24.29 -18.65 4.87
C LEU A 563 25.45 -18.24 5.80
N ARG A 564 25.14 -17.94 7.07
CA ARG A 564 26.14 -17.56 8.07
C ARG A 564 27.05 -18.73 8.52
N THR A 565 26.74 -19.98 8.16
CA THR A 565 27.69 -21.09 8.37
C THR A 565 28.85 -21.05 7.39
N MET A 566 28.73 -20.31 6.28
CA MET A 566 29.70 -20.27 5.18
C MET A 566 30.27 -18.86 4.94
N PHE A 567 29.48 -17.81 5.18
CA PHE A 567 29.86 -16.42 4.93
C PHE A 567 29.80 -15.57 6.21
N PRO A 568 30.70 -14.58 6.37
CA PRO A 568 30.66 -13.68 7.53
C PRO A 568 29.38 -12.82 7.52
N ALA A 569 28.93 -12.38 8.70
CA ALA A 569 27.66 -11.66 8.85
C ALA A 569 27.55 -10.41 7.97
N GLY A 570 28.64 -9.65 7.78
CA GLY A 570 28.66 -8.46 6.92
C GLY A 570 28.51 -8.74 5.41
N ARG A 571 28.58 -10.01 4.99
CA ARG A 571 28.40 -10.41 3.59
C ARG A 571 26.98 -10.88 3.27
N VAL A 572 26.17 -11.18 4.30
CA VAL A 572 24.84 -11.77 4.15
C VAL A 572 23.78 -10.73 4.47
N GLY A 573 23.06 -10.28 3.44
CA GLY A 573 21.83 -9.53 3.61
C GLY A 573 20.73 -10.38 4.25
N THR A 574 19.76 -9.74 4.89
CA THR A 574 18.69 -10.42 5.63
C THR A 574 17.33 -9.89 5.24
N ALA A 575 16.43 -10.77 4.84
CA ALA A 575 15.00 -10.50 4.76
C ALA A 575 14.28 -11.55 5.61
N ALA A 576 14.20 -11.28 6.92
CA ALA A 576 13.69 -12.21 7.91
C ALA A 576 12.87 -11.47 8.97
N GLY A 577 11.85 -12.14 9.49
CA GLY A 577 11.03 -11.67 10.60
C GLY A 577 10.73 -12.78 11.60
N VAL A 578 10.08 -12.42 12.70
CA VAL A 578 9.75 -13.33 13.82
C VAL A 578 8.81 -14.48 13.42
N ASP A 579 8.09 -14.32 12.32
CA ASP A 579 7.20 -15.32 11.73
C ASP A 579 7.15 -15.19 10.20
N ARG A 580 6.29 -15.98 9.55
CA ARG A 580 6.12 -16.01 8.08
C ARG A 580 5.60 -14.69 7.51
N PHE A 581 4.78 -13.96 8.25
CA PHE A 581 4.17 -12.69 7.83
C PHE A 581 5.19 -11.56 7.90
N ALA A 582 5.91 -11.48 9.02
CA ALA A 582 7.02 -10.54 9.18
C ALA A 582 8.15 -10.82 8.17
N THR A 583 8.40 -12.09 7.83
CA THR A 583 9.35 -12.45 6.77
C THR A 583 8.86 -12.04 5.39
N ALA A 584 7.61 -12.32 5.02
CA ALA A 584 7.03 -11.86 3.75
C ALA A 584 7.06 -10.33 3.62
N ALA A 585 6.70 -9.59 4.68
CA ALA A 585 6.81 -8.13 4.74
C ALA A 585 8.28 -7.64 4.65
N ALA A 586 9.24 -8.38 5.21
CA ALA A 586 10.66 -8.05 5.09
C ALA A 586 11.17 -8.28 3.65
N VAL A 587 10.76 -9.36 2.99
CA VAL A 587 11.02 -9.62 1.56
C VAL A 587 10.42 -8.48 0.72
N ALA A 588 9.16 -8.11 0.98
CA ALA A 588 8.48 -7.01 0.30
C ALA A 588 9.26 -5.69 0.40
N ARG A 589 9.62 -5.27 1.62
CA ARG A 589 10.42 -4.06 1.85
C ARG A 589 11.81 -4.10 1.21
N THR A 590 12.47 -5.24 1.24
CA THR A 590 13.84 -5.39 0.74
C THR A 590 13.92 -5.36 -0.78
N PHE A 591 12.95 -5.96 -1.47
CA PHE A 591 13.04 -6.24 -2.91
C PHE A 591 12.03 -5.47 -3.76
N PHE A 592 11.03 -4.83 -3.17
CA PHE A 592 9.95 -4.11 -3.87
C PHE A 592 9.84 -2.68 -3.33
N SER A 593 10.89 -1.90 -3.59
CA SER A 593 11.02 -0.49 -3.20
C SER A 593 11.91 0.25 -4.21
N GLY A 594 11.78 1.58 -4.27
CA GLY A 594 12.55 2.39 -5.23
C GLY A 594 12.22 1.99 -6.68
N PRO A 595 13.20 1.59 -7.51
CA PRO A 595 12.95 1.18 -8.91
C PRO A 595 12.02 -0.03 -9.07
N THR A 596 11.85 -0.86 -8.04
CA THR A 596 10.94 -2.02 -8.04
C THR A 596 9.70 -1.78 -7.18
N THR A 597 9.38 -0.52 -6.90
CA THR A 597 8.12 -0.17 -6.24
C THR A 597 6.95 -0.84 -6.98
N PRO A 598 6.09 -1.60 -6.28
CA PRO A 598 5.09 -2.41 -6.95
C PRO A 598 3.85 -1.60 -7.37
N HIS A 599 3.31 -1.91 -8.55
CA HIS A 599 1.97 -1.49 -8.95
C HIS A 599 0.88 -2.47 -8.51
N SER A 600 1.25 -3.73 -8.29
CA SER A 600 0.34 -4.77 -7.80
C SER A 600 0.89 -5.40 -6.53
N VAL A 601 0.03 -5.84 -5.62
CA VAL A 601 0.40 -6.72 -4.51
C VAL A 601 -0.38 -8.02 -4.57
N GLY A 602 0.28 -9.14 -4.30
CA GLY A 602 -0.35 -10.45 -4.25
C GLY A 602 -0.65 -10.90 -2.83
N VAL A 603 -1.78 -11.56 -2.62
CA VAL A 603 -2.11 -12.19 -1.33
C VAL A 603 -2.54 -13.64 -1.54
N ALA A 604 -1.99 -14.53 -0.71
CA ALA A 604 -2.38 -15.93 -0.65
C ALA A 604 -2.50 -16.38 0.82
N VAL A 605 -3.16 -17.51 1.08
CA VAL A 605 -3.27 -18.02 2.45
C VAL A 605 -1.91 -18.49 2.98
N ALA A 606 -1.60 -18.19 4.24
CA ALA A 606 -0.29 -18.50 4.81
C ALA A 606 -0.04 -19.99 5.08
N TYR A 607 -1.10 -20.80 5.16
CA TYR A 607 -1.07 -22.19 5.65
C TYR A 607 -1.20 -23.23 4.55
N ASN A 608 -1.26 -22.80 3.29
CA ASN A 608 -1.27 -23.66 2.11
C ASN A 608 -0.39 -23.03 1.02
N TRP A 609 0.24 -23.85 0.19
CA TRP A 609 1.31 -23.43 -0.72
C TRP A 609 0.96 -23.34 -2.22
N PRO A 610 0.03 -24.12 -2.81
CA PRO A 610 -0.11 -24.20 -4.28
C PRO A 610 -0.54 -22.89 -4.95
N ASP A 611 -1.50 -22.19 -4.35
CA ASP A 611 -2.04 -20.93 -4.89
C ASP A 611 -0.95 -19.85 -4.83
N ALA A 612 -0.22 -19.78 -3.72
CA ALA A 612 0.93 -18.91 -3.53
C ALA A 612 2.10 -19.22 -4.48
N LEU A 613 2.29 -20.48 -4.86
CA LEU A 613 3.36 -20.89 -5.78
C LEU A 613 3.08 -20.43 -7.22
N SER A 614 1.89 -20.72 -7.73
CA SER A 614 1.46 -20.27 -9.06
C SER A 614 1.30 -18.75 -9.11
N GLY A 615 0.73 -18.15 -8.05
CA GLY A 615 0.66 -16.71 -7.89
C GLY A 615 2.02 -16.04 -7.80
N GLY A 616 2.98 -16.62 -7.08
CA GLY A 616 4.34 -16.11 -6.99
C GLY A 616 5.06 -16.03 -8.35
N ALA A 617 4.75 -16.96 -9.27
CA ALA A 617 5.28 -16.90 -10.64
C ALA A 617 4.71 -15.70 -11.41
N LEU A 618 3.40 -15.45 -11.30
CA LEU A 618 2.74 -14.29 -11.89
C LEU A 618 3.28 -13.00 -11.28
N LEU A 619 3.31 -12.91 -9.95
CA LEU A 619 3.77 -11.74 -9.22
C LEU A 619 5.23 -11.39 -9.54
N GLY A 620 6.11 -12.40 -9.65
CA GLY A 620 7.49 -12.21 -10.08
C GLY A 620 7.59 -11.56 -11.46
N ALA A 621 6.76 -12.00 -12.41
CA ALA A 621 6.69 -11.40 -13.75
C ALA A 621 6.06 -9.99 -13.77
N HIS A 622 5.31 -9.62 -12.73
CA HIS A 622 4.70 -8.30 -12.54
C HIS A 622 5.51 -7.37 -11.63
N THR A 623 6.68 -7.78 -11.14
CA THR A 623 7.45 -7.00 -10.14
C THR A 623 6.58 -6.68 -8.90
N ALA A 624 5.84 -7.68 -8.43
CA ALA A 624 4.91 -7.56 -7.31
C ALA A 624 5.31 -8.49 -6.14
N PRO A 625 5.15 -8.06 -4.88
CA PRO A 625 5.40 -8.90 -3.72
C PRO A 625 4.26 -9.89 -3.48
N LEU A 626 4.60 -11.03 -2.88
CA LEU A 626 3.65 -12.00 -2.32
C LEU A 626 3.53 -11.80 -0.81
N LEU A 627 2.33 -11.46 -0.34
CA LEU A 627 1.93 -11.33 1.07
C LEU A 627 1.08 -12.52 1.51
N LEU A 628 0.96 -12.74 2.82
CA LEU A 628 0.34 -13.93 3.40
C LEU A 628 -0.82 -13.58 4.33
N ALA A 629 -2.04 -13.95 3.93
CA ALA A 629 -3.23 -13.77 4.77
C ALA A 629 -3.28 -14.77 5.93
N ASP A 630 -3.62 -14.27 7.13
CA ASP A 630 -3.98 -15.08 8.29
C ASP A 630 -5.51 -15.19 8.37
N GLY A 631 -6.05 -16.25 7.76
CA GLY A 631 -7.48 -16.46 7.66
C GLY A 631 -8.18 -15.27 6.99
N SER A 632 -8.99 -14.52 7.74
CA SER A 632 -9.76 -13.38 7.23
C SER A 632 -9.04 -12.03 7.34
N GLN A 633 -7.81 -12.00 7.83
CA GLN A 633 -7.08 -10.77 8.15
C GLN A 633 -5.76 -10.68 7.39
N LEU A 634 -5.37 -9.45 7.06
CA LEU A 634 -4.00 -9.13 6.71
C LEU A 634 -3.24 -8.77 8.00
N PRO A 635 -2.16 -9.47 8.37
CA PRO A 635 -1.34 -9.12 9.52
C PRO A 635 -0.86 -7.68 9.48
N ALA A 636 -0.79 -7.03 10.65
CA ALA A 636 -0.47 -5.60 10.74
C ALA A 636 0.83 -5.21 10.03
N VAL A 637 1.89 -6.04 10.14
CA VAL A 637 3.20 -5.80 9.50
C VAL A 637 3.14 -5.80 7.97
N GLU A 638 2.26 -6.60 7.37
CA GLU A 638 2.04 -6.60 5.93
C GLU A 638 1.12 -5.43 5.52
N GLY A 639 0.12 -5.12 6.35
CA GLY A 639 -0.73 -3.94 6.16
C GLY A 639 0.02 -2.61 6.28
N ASP A 640 1.09 -2.56 7.08
CA ASP A 640 2.02 -1.43 7.14
C ASP A 640 2.77 -1.27 5.81
N TYR A 641 3.28 -2.38 5.25
CA TYR A 641 3.92 -2.35 3.94
C TYR A 641 2.97 -1.85 2.84
N VAL A 642 1.76 -2.40 2.79
CA VAL A 642 0.74 -2.01 1.79
C VAL A 642 0.33 -0.55 1.96
N ALA A 643 0.17 -0.07 3.19
CA ALA A 643 -0.10 1.35 3.44
C ALA A 643 1.06 2.24 2.97
N ASN A 644 2.30 1.82 3.21
CA ASN A 644 3.48 2.56 2.79
C ASN A 644 3.65 2.60 1.26
N THR A 645 3.09 1.64 0.52
CA THR A 645 3.13 1.59 -0.95
C THR A 645 1.79 1.94 -1.62
N SER A 646 0.79 2.38 -0.84
CA SER A 646 -0.60 2.58 -1.28
C SER A 646 -0.78 3.55 -2.45
N ALA A 647 0.09 4.53 -2.60
CA ALA A 647 0.03 5.43 -3.75
C ALA A 647 0.64 4.87 -5.04
N SER A 648 1.40 3.78 -4.96
CA SER A 648 1.92 3.05 -6.13
C SER A 648 1.04 1.86 -6.52
N VAL A 649 0.39 1.23 -5.55
CA VAL A 649 -0.43 0.03 -5.73
C VAL A 649 -1.80 0.42 -6.28
N ASP A 650 -2.12 -0.06 -7.48
CA ASP A 650 -3.45 0.08 -8.10
C ASP A 650 -4.16 -1.27 -8.30
N GLU A 651 -3.53 -2.37 -7.94
CA GLU A 651 -4.09 -3.71 -8.08
C GLU A 651 -3.71 -4.65 -6.93
N VAL A 652 -4.69 -5.41 -6.45
CA VAL A 652 -4.51 -6.51 -5.50
C VAL A 652 -4.89 -7.80 -6.19
N LEU A 653 -3.95 -8.73 -6.25
CA LEU A 653 -4.14 -10.06 -6.82
C LEU A 653 -4.34 -11.09 -5.70
N VAL A 654 -5.51 -11.71 -5.66
CA VAL A 654 -5.87 -12.69 -4.64
C VAL A 654 -5.76 -14.09 -5.20
N PHE A 655 -4.91 -14.93 -4.61
CA PHE A 655 -4.71 -16.31 -5.05
C PHE A 655 -5.40 -17.30 -4.11
N GLY A 656 -6.37 -18.03 -4.66
CA GLY A 656 -7.29 -18.92 -3.98
C GLY A 656 -8.73 -18.39 -4.00
N ASP A 657 -9.72 -19.27 -3.96
CA ASP A 657 -11.13 -18.88 -3.87
C ASP A 657 -11.48 -18.31 -2.48
N THR A 658 -12.70 -17.79 -2.31
CA THR A 658 -13.23 -17.18 -1.07
C THR A 658 -13.18 -18.11 0.15
N GLY A 659 -13.21 -19.43 -0.05
CA GLY A 659 -13.00 -20.42 1.02
C GLY A 659 -11.54 -20.55 1.48
N VAL A 660 -10.58 -20.10 0.66
CA VAL A 660 -9.14 -20.15 0.93
C VAL A 660 -8.65 -18.78 1.41
N VAL A 661 -8.95 -17.72 0.66
CA VAL A 661 -8.70 -16.32 1.04
C VAL A 661 -10.05 -15.61 1.15
N PRO A 662 -10.62 -15.48 2.35
CA PRO A 662 -11.89 -14.82 2.59
C PRO A 662 -11.93 -13.42 1.98
N THR A 663 -13.10 -12.98 1.51
CA THR A 663 -13.22 -11.65 0.91
C THR A 663 -12.89 -10.52 1.89
N ALA A 664 -13.06 -10.75 3.20
CA ALA A 664 -12.62 -9.81 4.22
C ALA A 664 -11.09 -9.62 4.22
N ALA A 665 -10.30 -10.68 3.97
CA ALA A 665 -8.84 -10.56 3.87
C ALA A 665 -8.42 -9.76 2.64
N ALA A 666 -9.04 -10.05 1.49
CA ALA A 666 -8.83 -9.29 0.25
C ALA A 666 -9.23 -7.82 0.39
N ALA A 667 -10.38 -7.55 1.02
CA ALA A 667 -10.84 -6.20 1.32
C ALA A 667 -9.89 -5.48 2.29
N ALA A 668 -9.34 -6.17 3.28
CA ALA A 668 -8.37 -5.57 4.20
C ALA A 668 -7.06 -5.15 3.49
N VAL A 669 -6.64 -5.84 2.43
CA VAL A 669 -5.52 -5.38 1.59
C VAL A 669 -5.94 -4.16 0.77
N GLY A 670 -7.11 -4.20 0.12
CA GLY A 670 -7.66 -3.08 -0.66
C GLY A 670 -7.85 -1.81 0.17
N ASP A 671 -8.42 -1.91 1.37
CA ASP A 671 -8.64 -0.81 2.31
C ASP A 671 -7.30 -0.22 2.84
N ARG A 672 -6.19 -0.96 2.72
CA ARG A 672 -4.84 -0.50 3.08
C ARG A 672 -4.10 0.11 1.90
N ALA A 673 -4.30 -0.42 0.70
CA ALA A 673 -3.68 0.03 -0.54
C ALA A 673 -4.41 1.23 -1.16
N GLY A 674 -5.69 1.42 -0.83
CA GLY A 674 -6.55 2.35 -1.54
C GLY A 674 -7.75 2.83 -0.73
N LEU A 675 -8.66 3.52 -1.42
CA LEU A 675 -9.86 4.11 -0.81
C LEU A 675 -10.86 3.04 -0.34
N PRO A 676 -11.22 3.01 0.97
CA PRO A 676 -12.16 2.04 1.49
C PRO A 676 -13.53 2.14 0.80
N GLY A 677 -14.07 1.01 0.35
CA GLY A 677 -15.44 0.95 -0.18
C GLY A 677 -15.61 1.10 -1.70
N LEU A 678 -14.54 1.25 -2.49
CA LEU A 678 -14.56 1.03 -3.95
C LEU A 678 -14.62 -0.48 -4.26
N ARG A 679 -15.66 -1.13 -3.76
CA ARG A 679 -15.87 -2.57 -3.85
C ARG A 679 -16.61 -2.92 -5.14
N ASP A 680 -15.90 -2.93 -6.26
CA ASP A 680 -16.31 -3.80 -7.36
C ASP A 680 -15.71 -5.18 -7.12
N TYR A 681 -16.54 -6.02 -6.49
CA TYR A 681 -16.26 -7.42 -6.28
C TYR A 681 -16.08 -8.12 -7.63
N PHE A 682 -14.88 -8.64 -7.85
CA PHE A 682 -14.60 -9.74 -8.78
C PHE A 682 -15.03 -9.50 -10.22
N VAL A 683 -14.33 -8.61 -10.91
CA VAL A 683 -14.17 -8.84 -12.34
C VAL A 683 -13.03 -9.85 -12.47
N ASN A 684 -13.36 -11.12 -12.66
CA ASN A 684 -12.43 -12.02 -13.34
C ASN A 684 -12.21 -11.36 -14.71
N ARG A 685 -11.21 -10.47 -14.84
CA ARG A 685 -10.82 -9.83 -16.09
C ARG A 685 -10.28 -10.94 -16.98
N LYS A 686 -11.17 -11.81 -17.49
CA LYS A 686 -11.01 -12.34 -18.83
C LYS A 686 -10.76 -11.10 -19.66
N ALA A 687 -9.51 -10.98 -20.12
CA ALA A 687 -8.88 -9.78 -20.67
C ALA A 687 -9.89 -8.76 -21.21
N PRO A 688 -9.81 -7.47 -20.85
CA PRO A 688 -10.61 -6.48 -21.53
C PRO A 688 -10.33 -6.61 -23.04
N SER A 689 -11.37 -6.94 -23.79
CA SER A 689 -11.42 -6.57 -25.20
C SER A 689 -11.28 -5.05 -25.24
N LEU A 690 -10.08 -4.56 -25.51
CA LEU A 690 -9.90 -3.16 -25.87
C LEU A 690 -10.25 -2.99 -27.35
N PRO A 691 -10.83 -1.83 -27.75
CA PRO A 691 -11.12 -1.52 -29.14
C PRO A 691 -9.88 -1.51 -30.05
#